data_AF-A0AB74TTN5-F1
#
_entry.id   AF-A0AB74TTN5-F1
#
_cell.length_a   1.000
_cell.length_b   1.000
_cell.length_c   1.000
_cell.angle_alpha   90.00
_cell.angle_beta   90.00
_cell.angle_gamma   90.00
#
_symmetry.space_group_name_H-M   'P 1'
#
loop_
_entity.id
_entity.type
_entity.pdbx_description
1 polymer ?
#
loop_
_entity_poly.entity_id
_entity_poly.type
_entity_poly.pdbx_seq_one_letter_code
_entity_poly.pdbx_strand_id
1 'polypeptide(L)'
;MIPVLFSKEEKQFRSYGIGPLFETLHAEVKRERNGQYFLYMTYPQNGQQASVFKEGMRIKADAGRRTPWQTFEITRINRRSDAIIEIWADHISMRLAKTMIKPKVEIHDVDAETALRRWVSQLVGDDEWEVWSNIDTVGSTAWSVDSVENARQALGGTRGSILDVWGGEFEFDNKRVNLWQNLGRKTPVVLEYGRNITKIEKENKEETVYTSIYPFARAEEDNIITIPNYIVDGKYIDMYDHKKIKLVDFSGEFNTEENKPTAEKLQKLAEKYVEQNDIGAPHEHIKIEYVDLSKTLDYQNVRYIEEVELCDRIPIYYPKFDIYSKEAKVIVITYNVIKDENKSIELGVIGQRFSSTVASSMSGNLPELERHYSKGSGSGAANSSVNSSGNKIWWGEPPENYEHKIGDVKFTKNGKYERMYIWDGSQWNLIVDTEHLNKVEKLIGDMEEYWRKADEAFEKQKAESERRLEEFHQSLEQFRQSLDENDREADRKVNEFRKQLERDQQERERIREENQSKMDEFERHLSDFEQQLKSFDAGMLEGLDQRISEALDNADISQKINERVRNIISDAGFGNALQDIEDKLEQTSQTARVNAEIIGGDGKTRYNKNRTDTTNATIQLETGYVEIGSNGPDGWPTDESGQLKELTISFEAECIPRGSSTVTVRLSTPLWYGAAIEMRPDSQYYPQADKKATAQATELFAVYNGQYTLAVDSPWFTESTTQRVTVDSNKTVTVSPRLKTIADGNLEAEFYGEWSENPEVILDGGS
;
A
#
# COMPACT_ATOMS: atom_id res chain seq x y z
N MET A 1 0.82 -11.30 -12.03
CA MET A 1 0.68 -12.34 -13.08
C MET A 1 -0.53 -13.21 -12.77
N ILE A 2 -1.17 -13.80 -13.78
CA ILE A 2 -2.21 -14.83 -13.55
C ILE A 2 -1.53 -16.20 -13.50
N PRO A 3 -1.66 -16.98 -12.41
CA PRO A 3 -1.09 -18.32 -12.34
C PRO A 3 -1.60 -19.23 -13.45
N VAL A 4 -0.77 -20.13 -13.96
CA VAL A 4 -1.13 -21.05 -15.06
C VAL A 4 -1.03 -22.49 -14.58
N LEU A 5 -2.08 -23.28 -14.81
CA LEU A 5 -2.13 -24.69 -14.44
C LEU A 5 -1.61 -25.58 -15.57
N PHE A 6 -0.84 -26.60 -15.21
CA PHE A 6 -0.25 -27.59 -16.10
C PHE A 6 -0.50 -29.00 -15.57
N SER A 7 -0.45 -29.98 -16.47
CA SER A 7 -0.50 -31.39 -16.10
C SER A 7 0.73 -31.80 -15.30
N LYS A 8 0.62 -32.93 -14.59
CA LYS A 8 1.72 -33.50 -13.81
C LYS A 8 2.93 -33.86 -14.68
N GLU A 9 2.68 -34.24 -15.93
CA GLU A 9 3.67 -34.73 -16.89
C GLU A 9 4.37 -33.61 -17.67
N GLU A 10 3.87 -32.38 -17.64
CA GLU A 10 4.45 -31.24 -18.36
C GLU A 10 5.91 -31.01 -17.95
N LYS A 11 6.84 -30.88 -18.90
CA LYS A 11 8.27 -30.63 -18.60
C LYS A 11 8.83 -29.43 -19.33
N GLN A 12 8.20 -28.99 -20.41
CA GLN A 12 8.72 -27.96 -21.30
C GLN A 12 8.12 -26.58 -20.99
N PHE A 13 6.88 -26.52 -20.49
CA PHE A 13 6.19 -25.28 -20.11
C PHE A 13 6.17 -24.21 -21.23
N ARG A 14 6.07 -24.68 -22.49
CA ARG A 14 6.06 -23.84 -23.70
C ARG A 14 4.64 -23.48 -24.18
N SER A 15 3.62 -23.98 -23.49
CA SER A 15 2.21 -23.75 -23.78
C SER A 15 1.53 -23.05 -22.60
N TYR A 16 0.26 -22.68 -22.75
CA TYR A 16 -0.59 -22.25 -21.64
C TYR A 16 -1.07 -23.41 -20.75
N GLY A 17 -0.56 -24.62 -20.95
CA GLY A 17 -0.93 -25.79 -20.17
C GLY A 17 -2.41 -26.11 -20.27
N ILE A 18 -3.01 -26.43 -19.13
CA ILE A 18 -4.45 -26.62 -18.95
C ILE A 18 -5.18 -25.27 -19.01
N GLY A 19 -4.50 -24.18 -18.67
CA GLY A 19 -4.97 -22.81 -18.85
C GLY A 19 -4.67 -21.89 -17.66
N PRO A 20 -4.76 -20.58 -17.86
CA PRO A 20 -4.64 -19.56 -16.81
C PRO A 20 -5.80 -19.61 -15.80
N LEU A 21 -5.48 -19.52 -14.52
CA LEU A 21 -6.40 -19.57 -13.39
C LEU A 21 -7.01 -18.17 -13.12
N PHE A 22 -7.80 -17.64 -14.06
CA PHE A 22 -8.36 -16.27 -14.00
C PHE A 22 -9.19 -15.97 -12.75
N GLU A 23 -9.89 -16.98 -12.23
CA GLU A 23 -10.81 -16.83 -11.09
C GLU A 23 -10.12 -17.04 -9.73
N THR A 24 -8.79 -17.06 -9.70
CA THR A 24 -8.03 -17.15 -8.45
C THR A 24 -8.39 -15.98 -7.53
N LEU A 25 -8.94 -16.28 -6.36
CA LEU A 25 -9.35 -15.28 -5.36
C LEU A 25 -8.15 -14.74 -4.59
N HIS A 26 -7.20 -15.62 -4.29
CA HIS A 26 -6.00 -15.33 -3.52
C HIS A 26 -4.84 -16.17 -4.01
N ALA A 27 -3.64 -15.60 -4.14
CA ALA A 27 -2.42 -16.37 -4.39
C ALA A 27 -1.21 -15.66 -3.78
N GLU A 28 -0.52 -16.36 -2.89
CA GLU A 28 0.65 -15.88 -2.17
C GLU A 28 1.78 -16.89 -2.21
N VAL A 29 2.96 -16.41 -2.57
CA VAL A 29 4.19 -17.17 -2.54
C VAL A 29 5.00 -16.76 -1.32
N LYS A 30 5.35 -17.72 -0.47
CA LYS A 30 6.25 -17.51 0.66
C LYS A 30 7.61 -18.10 0.35
N ARG A 31 8.65 -17.28 0.48
CA ARG A 31 10.06 -17.62 0.27
C ARG A 31 10.87 -17.29 1.50
N GLU A 32 11.65 -18.24 1.97
CA GLU A 32 12.57 -18.11 3.08
C GLU A 32 14.00 -18.39 2.63
N ARG A 33 14.94 -17.57 3.10
CA ARG A 33 16.37 -17.72 2.84
C ARG A 33 16.83 -19.11 3.30
N ASN A 34 17.38 -19.90 2.38
CA ASN A 34 17.83 -21.26 2.64
C ASN A 34 16.73 -22.16 3.24
N GLY A 35 15.45 -21.86 2.98
CA GLY A 35 14.35 -22.44 3.74
C GLY A 35 13.13 -22.84 2.91
N GLN A 36 11.94 -22.59 3.46
CA GLN A 36 10.67 -22.93 2.83
C GLN A 36 10.42 -22.11 1.55
N TYR A 37 9.79 -22.77 0.57
CA TYR A 37 9.40 -22.13 -0.68
C TYR A 37 8.12 -22.78 -1.20
N PHE A 38 7.00 -22.09 -1.04
CA PHE A 38 5.69 -22.62 -1.41
C PHE A 38 4.73 -21.52 -1.86
N LEU A 39 3.71 -21.94 -2.59
CA LEU A 39 2.57 -21.18 -3.03
C LEU A 39 1.32 -21.65 -2.27
N TYR A 40 0.55 -20.70 -1.77
CA TYR A 40 -0.81 -20.92 -1.28
C TYR A 40 -1.77 -20.14 -2.15
N MET A 41 -2.86 -20.77 -2.59
CA MET A 41 -3.90 -20.08 -3.34
C MET A 41 -5.30 -20.57 -2.97
N THR A 42 -6.30 -19.71 -3.20
CA THR A 42 -7.70 -20.06 -3.11
C THR A 42 -8.42 -19.84 -4.43
N TYR A 43 -9.31 -20.77 -4.77
CA TYR A 43 -10.03 -20.81 -6.04
C TYR A 43 -11.51 -21.18 -5.80
N PRO A 44 -12.48 -20.58 -6.51
CA PRO A 44 -13.91 -20.84 -6.27
C PRO A 44 -14.32 -22.22 -6.82
N GLN A 45 -15.17 -22.95 -6.09
CA GLN A 45 -15.60 -24.31 -6.49
C GLN A 45 -16.46 -24.35 -7.75
N ASN A 46 -17.16 -23.26 -8.06
CA ASN A 46 -17.92 -23.08 -9.30
C ASN A 46 -17.06 -22.52 -10.45
N GLY A 47 -15.77 -22.28 -10.23
CA GLY A 47 -14.88 -21.77 -11.25
C GLY A 47 -14.58 -22.79 -12.35
N GLN A 48 -14.24 -22.29 -13.53
CA GLN A 48 -14.05 -23.06 -14.77
C GLN A 48 -13.08 -24.23 -14.62
N GLN A 49 -11.99 -24.05 -13.85
CA GLN A 49 -10.95 -25.06 -13.68
C GLN A 49 -11.03 -25.81 -12.33
N ALA A 50 -12.08 -25.56 -11.51
CA ALA A 50 -12.23 -26.11 -10.17
C ALA A 50 -12.22 -27.65 -10.11
N SER A 51 -12.82 -28.29 -11.12
CA SER A 51 -12.90 -29.75 -11.25
C SER A 51 -11.59 -30.39 -11.71
N VAL A 52 -10.64 -29.59 -12.23
CA VAL A 52 -9.42 -30.09 -12.87
C VAL A 52 -8.29 -30.28 -11.87
N PHE A 53 -8.25 -29.51 -10.78
CA PHE A 53 -7.18 -29.57 -9.78
C PHE A 53 -7.01 -30.96 -9.18
N LYS A 54 -5.78 -31.49 -9.30
CA LYS A 54 -5.34 -32.76 -8.73
C LYS A 54 -3.94 -32.59 -8.13
N GLU A 55 -3.66 -33.35 -7.08
CA GLU A 55 -2.32 -33.44 -6.49
C GLU A 55 -1.28 -33.89 -7.53
N GLY A 56 -0.09 -33.29 -7.48
CA GLY A 56 0.99 -33.50 -8.44
C GLY A 56 0.88 -32.67 -9.73
N MET A 57 -0.25 -31.99 -9.98
CA MET A 57 -0.31 -30.98 -11.06
C MET A 57 0.60 -29.80 -10.75
N ARG A 58 0.95 -29.02 -11.79
CA ARG A 58 1.93 -27.94 -11.66
C ARG A 58 1.30 -26.58 -11.89
N ILE A 59 1.66 -25.62 -11.07
CA ILE A 59 1.23 -24.22 -11.18
C ILE A 59 2.47 -23.39 -11.47
N LYS A 60 2.41 -22.58 -12.51
CA LYS A 60 3.45 -21.60 -12.83
C LYS A 60 2.99 -20.22 -12.38
N ALA A 61 3.78 -19.58 -11.52
CA ALA A 61 3.46 -18.30 -10.89
C ALA A 61 4.74 -17.50 -10.64
N ASP A 62 4.62 -16.18 -10.61
CA ASP A 62 5.70 -15.31 -10.16
C ASP A 62 5.87 -15.40 -8.64
N ALA A 63 7.10 -15.34 -8.18
CA ALA A 63 7.47 -15.48 -6.77
C ALA A 63 8.17 -14.24 -6.21
N GLY A 64 8.14 -13.17 -6.99
CA GLY A 64 8.92 -11.94 -6.85
C GLY A 64 9.20 -11.38 -8.24
N ARG A 65 9.50 -10.10 -8.33
CA ARG A 65 9.74 -9.41 -9.61
C ARG A 65 11.01 -9.86 -10.31
N ARG A 66 12.07 -10.14 -9.54
CA ARG A 66 13.31 -10.74 -10.05
C ARG A 66 13.24 -12.27 -10.12
N THR A 67 12.13 -12.85 -9.66
CA THR A 67 11.93 -14.30 -9.59
C THR A 67 10.62 -14.70 -10.30
N PRO A 68 10.47 -14.39 -11.59
CA PRO A 68 9.26 -14.72 -12.33
C PRO A 68 9.17 -16.21 -12.64
N TRP A 69 7.99 -16.68 -13.04
CA TRP A 69 7.78 -17.96 -13.71
C TRP A 69 8.30 -19.20 -12.98
N GLN A 70 8.07 -19.24 -11.67
CA GLN A 70 8.47 -20.36 -10.82
C GLN A 70 7.43 -21.47 -10.87
N THR A 71 7.90 -22.71 -10.79
CA THR A 71 7.07 -23.91 -10.87
C THR A 71 6.79 -24.45 -9.47
N PHE A 72 5.51 -24.58 -9.15
CA PHE A 72 5.01 -25.15 -7.91
C PHE A 72 4.23 -26.44 -8.22
N GLU A 73 4.47 -27.50 -7.44
CA GLU A 73 3.75 -28.76 -7.52
C GLU A 73 2.67 -28.81 -6.44
N ILE A 74 1.42 -29.05 -6.83
CA ILE A 74 0.29 -29.13 -5.89
C ILE A 74 0.49 -30.33 -4.96
N THR A 75 0.60 -30.07 -3.67
CA THR A 75 0.80 -31.10 -2.64
C THR A 75 -0.45 -31.41 -1.85
N ARG A 76 -1.36 -30.44 -1.73
CA ARG A 76 -2.62 -30.60 -0.99
C ARG A 76 -3.72 -29.75 -1.62
N ILE A 77 -4.92 -30.32 -1.70
CA ILE A 77 -6.14 -29.62 -2.11
C ILE A 77 -7.20 -29.86 -1.04
N ASN A 78 -7.75 -28.80 -0.48
CA ASN A 78 -8.87 -28.85 0.45
C ASN A 78 -10.09 -28.20 -0.19
N ARG A 79 -11.25 -28.86 -0.13
CA ARG A 79 -12.52 -28.35 -0.65
C ARG A 79 -13.46 -28.10 0.53
N ARG A 80 -13.79 -26.85 0.79
CA ARG A 80 -14.57 -26.41 1.96
C ARG A 80 -16.06 -26.24 1.62
N SER A 81 -16.93 -26.26 2.63
CA SER A 81 -18.39 -26.08 2.42
C SER A 81 -18.79 -24.65 2.04
N ASP A 82 -17.89 -23.68 2.21
CA ASP A 82 -18.06 -22.28 1.82
C ASP A 82 -17.79 -22.02 0.32
N ALA A 83 -17.82 -23.07 -0.51
CA ALA A 83 -17.58 -23.04 -1.95
C ALA A 83 -16.16 -22.55 -2.34
N ILE A 84 -15.17 -22.65 -1.45
CA ILE A 84 -13.77 -22.34 -1.73
C ILE A 84 -12.93 -23.63 -1.82
N ILE A 85 -11.96 -23.65 -2.73
CA ILE A 85 -10.88 -24.63 -2.84
C ILE A 85 -9.60 -23.98 -2.35
N GLU A 86 -8.96 -24.56 -1.34
CA GLU A 86 -7.64 -24.15 -0.87
C GLU A 86 -6.60 -25.10 -1.48
N ILE A 87 -5.54 -24.53 -2.06
CA ILE A 87 -4.50 -25.27 -2.77
C ILE A 87 -3.16 -24.86 -2.17
N TRP A 88 -2.40 -25.86 -1.74
CA TRP A 88 -1.00 -25.71 -1.35
C TRP A 88 -0.13 -26.38 -2.40
N ALA A 89 0.89 -25.66 -2.83
CA ALA A 89 1.83 -26.14 -3.81
C ALA A 89 3.26 -25.81 -3.38
N ASP A 90 4.10 -26.82 -3.36
CA ASP A 90 5.52 -26.71 -3.01
C ASP A 90 6.32 -26.30 -4.24
N HIS A 91 7.33 -25.42 -4.09
CA HIS A 91 8.24 -25.15 -5.21
C HIS A 91 8.92 -26.45 -5.67
N ILE A 92 9.23 -26.58 -6.96
CA ILE A 92 9.80 -27.82 -7.52
C ILE A 92 11.10 -28.24 -6.81
N SER A 93 11.88 -27.29 -6.28
CA SER A 93 13.07 -27.59 -5.46
C SER A 93 12.78 -28.39 -4.19
N MET A 94 11.54 -28.41 -3.69
CA MET A 94 11.15 -29.24 -2.54
C MET A 94 11.20 -30.73 -2.87
N ARG A 95 11.22 -31.14 -4.15
CA ARG A 95 11.42 -32.56 -4.54
C ARG A 95 12.75 -33.13 -4.06
N LEU A 96 13.76 -32.28 -3.88
CA LEU A 96 15.04 -32.69 -3.29
C LEU A 96 14.85 -33.25 -1.87
N ALA A 97 13.81 -32.84 -1.13
CA ALA A 97 13.51 -33.39 0.20
C ALA A 97 12.97 -34.84 0.12
N LYS A 98 12.53 -35.27 -1.07
CA LYS A 98 12.02 -36.62 -1.37
C LYS A 98 12.99 -37.42 -2.25
N THR A 99 14.18 -36.88 -2.51
CA THR A 99 15.24 -37.51 -3.32
C THR A 99 16.34 -38.01 -2.39
N MET A 100 16.91 -39.18 -2.67
CA MET A 100 17.98 -39.76 -1.85
C MET A 100 19.35 -39.55 -2.47
N ILE A 101 20.40 -39.63 -1.64
CA ILE A 101 21.79 -39.68 -2.09
C ILE A 101 22.29 -41.12 -2.15
N LYS A 102 23.33 -41.39 -2.93
CA LYS A 102 24.03 -42.69 -2.92
C LYS A 102 24.63 -42.98 -1.53
N PRO A 103 24.88 -44.26 -1.19
CA PRO A 103 25.23 -44.70 0.18
C PRO A 103 26.36 -43.93 0.85
N LYS A 104 27.37 -43.53 0.07
CA LYS A 104 28.53 -42.78 0.53
C LYS A 104 28.94 -41.77 -0.54
N VAL A 105 29.11 -40.52 -0.14
CA VAL A 105 29.55 -39.41 -0.98
C VAL A 105 30.72 -38.74 -0.28
N GLU A 106 31.85 -38.65 -0.97
CA GLU A 106 33.06 -38.01 -0.47
C GLU A 106 33.52 -36.93 -1.45
N ILE A 107 33.74 -35.74 -0.91
CA ILE A 107 34.15 -34.56 -1.65
C ILE A 107 35.37 -34.00 -0.93
N HIS A 108 36.48 -33.89 -1.65
CA HIS A 108 37.76 -33.47 -1.09
C HIS A 108 38.34 -32.33 -1.91
N ASP A 109 38.68 -31.24 -1.21
CA ASP A 109 39.43 -30.09 -1.68
C ASP A 109 38.89 -29.51 -2.99
N VAL A 110 37.60 -29.18 -3.01
CA VAL A 110 36.95 -28.53 -4.16
C VAL A 110 36.23 -27.23 -3.78
N ASP A 111 36.03 -26.37 -4.77
CA ASP A 111 35.14 -25.20 -4.68
C ASP A 111 33.65 -25.61 -4.56
N ALA A 112 32.80 -24.63 -4.24
CA ALA A 112 31.39 -24.87 -3.98
C ALA A 112 30.61 -25.33 -5.24
N GLU A 113 30.95 -24.83 -6.43
CA GLU A 113 30.28 -25.24 -7.66
C GLU A 113 30.58 -26.70 -7.99
N THR A 114 31.84 -27.11 -7.85
CA THR A 114 32.29 -28.49 -8.02
C THR A 114 31.65 -29.39 -6.97
N ALA A 115 31.52 -28.93 -5.72
CA ALA A 115 30.81 -29.65 -4.67
C ALA A 115 29.33 -29.89 -5.03
N LEU A 116 28.63 -28.85 -5.54
CA LEU A 116 27.25 -28.96 -6.01
C LEU A 116 27.11 -29.92 -7.20
N ARG A 117 28.03 -29.87 -8.17
CA ARG A 117 28.04 -30.79 -9.32
C ARG A 117 28.23 -32.24 -8.87
N ARG A 118 29.13 -32.46 -7.90
CA ARG A 118 29.30 -33.78 -7.28
C ARG A 118 28.02 -34.21 -6.57
N TRP A 119 27.43 -33.35 -5.74
CA TRP A 119 26.16 -33.63 -5.06
C TRP A 119 25.05 -34.06 -6.05
N VAL A 120 24.82 -33.31 -7.14
CA VAL A 120 23.85 -33.69 -8.19
C VAL A 120 24.15 -35.07 -8.79
N SER A 121 25.42 -35.38 -9.09
CA SER A 121 25.81 -36.67 -9.66
C SER A 121 25.58 -37.89 -8.73
N GLN A 122 25.37 -37.64 -7.44
CA GLN A 122 25.12 -38.65 -6.43
C GLN A 122 23.64 -38.77 -6.05
N LEU A 123 22.75 -38.01 -6.68
CA LEU A 123 21.31 -38.14 -6.46
C LEU A 123 20.77 -39.43 -7.07
N VAL A 124 19.79 -40.02 -6.40
CA VAL A 124 19.06 -41.21 -6.86
C VAL A 124 17.64 -40.78 -7.24
N GLY A 125 17.34 -40.78 -8.55
CA GLY A 125 16.03 -40.42 -9.11
C GLY A 125 16.12 -39.97 -10.56
N ASP A 126 14.96 -39.66 -11.17
CA ASP A 126 14.84 -39.29 -12.58
C ASP A 126 14.94 -37.77 -12.84
N ASP A 127 15.01 -36.95 -11.78
CA ASP A 127 15.03 -35.50 -11.90
C ASP A 127 16.44 -34.98 -12.14
N GLU A 128 16.63 -34.28 -13.26
CA GLU A 128 17.87 -33.56 -13.59
C GLU A 128 17.89 -32.16 -12.93
N TRP A 129 19.06 -31.77 -12.41
CA TRP A 129 19.27 -30.50 -11.72
C TRP A 129 20.48 -29.77 -12.32
N GLU A 130 20.32 -28.46 -12.52
CA GLU A 130 21.43 -27.58 -12.88
C GLU A 130 21.96 -26.89 -11.62
N VAL A 131 23.27 -26.64 -11.59
CA VAL A 131 23.93 -26.01 -10.43
C VAL A 131 24.94 -24.97 -10.85
N TRP A 132 25.11 -23.96 -10.01
CA TRP A 132 26.10 -22.91 -10.20
C TRP A 132 26.48 -22.28 -8.85
N SER A 133 27.71 -21.76 -8.72
CA SER A 133 28.12 -20.97 -7.56
C SER A 133 29.19 -19.95 -7.92
N ASN A 134 29.26 -18.85 -7.17
CA ASN A 134 30.37 -17.89 -7.20
C ASN A 134 31.28 -17.96 -5.97
N ILE A 135 31.21 -19.06 -5.21
CA ILE A 135 32.01 -19.25 -4.00
C ILE A 135 33.26 -20.07 -4.35
N ASP A 136 34.42 -19.40 -4.37
CA ASP A 136 35.71 -20.00 -4.71
C ASP A 136 36.42 -20.66 -3.52
N THR A 137 35.82 -20.63 -2.32
CA THR A 137 36.43 -21.25 -1.14
C THR A 137 36.48 -22.77 -1.32
N VAL A 138 37.64 -23.34 -1.01
CA VAL A 138 37.86 -24.78 -1.11
C VAL A 138 37.46 -25.46 0.20
N GLY A 139 36.71 -26.55 0.10
CA GLY A 139 36.22 -27.30 1.22
C GLY A 139 36.21 -28.80 0.96
N SER A 140 36.05 -29.56 2.04
CA SER A 140 35.93 -31.01 2.04
C SER A 140 34.73 -31.41 2.87
N THR A 141 34.00 -32.43 2.42
CA THR A 141 32.86 -32.98 3.15
C THR A 141 32.60 -34.44 2.78
N ALA A 142 31.94 -35.15 3.67
CA ALA A 142 31.44 -36.48 3.43
C ALA A 142 30.00 -36.59 3.93
N TRP A 143 29.16 -37.24 3.11
CA TRP A 143 27.79 -37.58 3.48
C TRP A 143 27.58 -39.07 3.26
N SER A 144 26.74 -39.64 4.09
CA SER A 144 26.25 -40.99 3.99
C SER A 144 24.76 -41.03 4.32
N VAL A 145 24.07 -42.08 3.88
CA VAL A 145 22.61 -42.23 4.04
C VAL A 145 22.14 -42.26 5.51
N ASP A 146 23.05 -42.52 6.45
CA ASP A 146 22.82 -42.45 7.90
C ASP A 146 23.05 -41.05 8.49
N SER A 147 23.83 -40.19 7.82
CA SER A 147 24.11 -38.81 8.25
C SER A 147 23.17 -37.76 7.64
N VAL A 148 22.59 -38.08 6.48
CA VAL A 148 21.74 -37.20 5.70
C VAL A 148 20.54 -38.01 5.19
N GLU A 149 19.34 -37.66 5.63
CA GLU A 149 18.10 -38.38 5.30
C GLU A 149 17.65 -38.18 3.85
N ASN A 150 18.02 -37.06 3.22
CA ASN A 150 17.63 -36.76 1.83
C ASN A 150 18.60 -35.77 1.17
N ALA A 151 18.53 -35.68 -0.16
CA ALA A 151 19.37 -34.82 -0.97
C ALA A 151 19.34 -33.36 -0.51
N ARG A 152 18.19 -32.90 -0.01
CA ARG A 152 18.02 -31.54 0.45
C ARG A 152 18.83 -31.27 1.73
N GLN A 153 18.86 -32.18 2.71
CA GLN A 153 19.70 -32.04 3.90
C GLN A 153 21.20 -31.93 3.59
N ALA A 154 21.68 -32.54 2.49
CA ALA A 154 23.08 -32.36 2.06
C ALA A 154 23.38 -30.93 1.59
N LEU A 155 22.37 -30.18 1.11
CA LEU A 155 22.52 -28.76 0.80
C LEU A 155 22.63 -27.91 2.06
N GLY A 156 21.87 -28.24 3.11
CA GLY A 156 21.87 -27.50 4.36
C GLY A 156 21.19 -28.23 5.52
N GLY A 157 21.50 -27.82 6.75
CA GLY A 157 20.71 -28.17 7.93
C GLY A 157 21.23 -29.37 8.72
N THR A 158 22.21 -30.08 8.16
CA THR A 158 23.05 -31.03 8.89
C THR A 158 24.51 -30.60 8.82
N ARG A 159 25.31 -31.08 9.77
CA ARG A 159 26.74 -30.85 9.78
C ARG A 159 27.39 -31.48 8.55
N GLY A 160 28.37 -30.79 7.97
CA GLY A 160 29.02 -31.18 6.73
C GLY A 160 28.19 -30.87 5.48
N SER A 161 26.96 -30.34 5.60
CA SER A 161 26.20 -29.89 4.43
C SER A 161 26.93 -28.80 3.64
N ILE A 162 26.52 -28.56 2.40
CA ILE A 162 27.16 -27.57 1.54
C ILE A 162 27.16 -26.18 2.19
N LEU A 163 26.05 -25.76 2.81
CA LEU A 163 26.00 -24.50 3.56
C LEU A 163 26.89 -24.47 4.79
N ASP A 164 27.09 -25.59 5.48
CA ASP A 164 27.94 -25.65 6.68
C ASP A 164 29.42 -25.46 6.30
N VAL A 165 29.86 -26.05 5.18
CA VAL A 165 31.26 -26.02 4.75
C VAL A 165 31.61 -24.78 3.92
N TRP A 166 30.77 -24.41 2.95
CA TRP A 166 31.04 -23.31 2.01
C TRP A 166 30.28 -22.01 2.36
N GLY A 167 29.26 -22.08 3.20
CA GLY A 167 28.38 -20.94 3.48
C GLY A 167 27.53 -20.55 2.28
N GLY A 168 26.98 -19.34 2.32
CA GLY A 168 26.24 -18.73 1.20
C GLY A 168 24.72 -18.73 1.34
N GLU A 169 24.07 -18.39 0.23
CA GLU A 169 22.64 -18.12 0.11
C GLU A 169 22.12 -18.83 -1.15
N PHE A 170 21.22 -19.79 -0.97
CA PHE A 170 20.61 -20.50 -2.07
C PHE A 170 19.54 -19.67 -2.76
N GLU A 171 19.64 -19.65 -4.08
CA GLU A 171 18.56 -19.25 -4.98
C GLU A 171 18.11 -20.50 -5.74
N PHE A 172 16.82 -20.83 -5.58
CA PHE A 172 16.17 -21.88 -6.33
C PHE A 172 15.36 -21.25 -7.45
N ASP A 173 15.79 -21.43 -8.69
CA ASP A 173 15.06 -21.05 -9.90
C ASP A 173 14.64 -22.33 -10.63
N ASN A 174 13.40 -22.75 -10.42
CA ASN A 174 12.90 -24.02 -10.93
C ASN A 174 13.86 -25.20 -10.58
N LYS A 175 14.46 -25.84 -11.59
CA LYS A 175 15.42 -26.95 -11.42
C LYS A 175 16.89 -26.51 -11.38
N ARG A 176 17.15 -25.21 -11.32
CA ARG A 176 18.48 -24.65 -11.13
C ARG A 176 18.69 -24.28 -9.67
N VAL A 177 19.78 -24.76 -9.09
CA VAL A 177 20.21 -24.48 -7.73
C VAL A 177 21.48 -23.61 -7.79
N ASN A 178 21.33 -22.33 -7.48
CA ASN A 178 22.43 -21.39 -7.42
C ASN A 178 22.85 -21.18 -5.97
N LEU A 179 24.14 -21.26 -5.67
CA LEU A 179 24.68 -20.90 -4.35
C LEU A 179 25.49 -19.62 -4.46
N TRP A 180 24.95 -18.55 -3.89
CA TRP A 180 25.57 -17.24 -3.91
C TRP A 180 26.36 -16.98 -2.63
N GLN A 181 27.50 -16.32 -2.74
CA GLN A 181 28.17 -15.76 -1.55
C GLN A 181 27.29 -14.71 -0.86
N ASN A 182 26.65 -13.85 -1.66
CA ASN A 182 25.59 -12.92 -1.25
C ASN A 182 24.59 -12.84 -2.40
N LEU A 183 23.37 -13.32 -2.19
CA LEU A 183 22.26 -13.27 -3.16
C LEU A 183 21.64 -11.87 -3.21
N GLY A 184 21.48 -11.25 -2.03
CA GLY A 184 20.86 -9.94 -1.92
C GLY A 184 21.80 -8.77 -2.15
N ARG A 185 21.24 -7.65 -2.56
CA ARG A 185 21.95 -6.37 -2.72
C ARG A 185 21.68 -5.44 -1.54
N LYS A 186 22.53 -4.43 -1.35
CA LYS A 186 22.17 -3.28 -0.52
C LYS A 186 21.17 -2.43 -1.30
N THR A 187 19.95 -2.28 -0.79
CA THR A 187 18.93 -1.48 -1.46
C THR A 187 18.89 -0.07 -0.86
N PRO A 188 18.53 0.96 -1.66
CA PRO A 188 18.28 2.30 -1.15
C PRO A 188 16.87 2.43 -0.53
N VAL A 189 16.04 1.37 -0.58
CA VAL A 189 14.68 1.34 0.00
C VAL A 189 14.76 1.55 1.50
N VAL A 190 14.07 2.56 2.01
CA VAL A 190 13.95 2.79 3.46
C VAL A 190 12.56 2.38 3.92
N LEU A 191 12.48 1.42 4.84
CA LEU A 191 11.24 1.11 5.54
C LEU A 191 11.13 1.98 6.79
N GLU A 192 10.15 2.87 6.81
CA GLU A 192 10.02 3.89 7.84
C GLU A 192 8.59 3.99 8.40
N TYR A 193 8.50 4.18 9.72
CA TYR A 193 7.25 4.47 10.41
C TYR A 193 6.62 5.75 9.87
N GLY A 194 5.36 5.66 9.43
CA GLY A 194 4.62 6.79 8.85
C GLY A 194 4.88 7.04 7.36
N ARG A 195 5.79 6.28 6.73
CA ARG A 195 6.02 6.32 5.27
C ARG A 195 5.36 5.13 4.56
N ASN A 196 5.94 3.94 4.71
CA ASN A 196 5.55 2.74 3.97
C ASN A 196 5.21 1.55 4.87
N ILE A 197 5.64 1.54 6.14
CA ILE A 197 5.28 0.49 7.09
C ILE A 197 3.81 0.64 7.50
N THR A 198 2.99 -0.39 7.23
CA THR A 198 1.58 -0.45 7.67
C THR A 198 1.45 -1.18 8.99
N LYS A 199 2.28 -2.22 9.20
CA LYS A 199 2.28 -3.01 10.43
C LYS A 199 3.67 -3.56 10.69
N ILE A 200 4.08 -3.55 11.96
CA ILE A 200 5.33 -4.17 12.40
C ILE A 200 5.06 -5.02 13.64
N GLU A 201 5.65 -6.20 13.66
CA GLU A 201 5.65 -7.12 14.79
C GLU A 201 7.12 -7.47 15.09
N LYS A 202 7.58 -7.18 16.31
CA LYS A 202 8.90 -7.60 16.80
C LYS A 202 8.70 -8.76 17.76
N GLU A 203 9.31 -9.90 17.44
CA GLU A 203 9.33 -11.08 18.30
C GLU A 203 10.77 -11.32 18.79
N ASN A 204 10.97 -11.28 20.11
CA ASN A 204 12.23 -11.64 20.74
C ASN A 204 12.12 -13.10 21.21
N LYS A 205 12.73 -14.04 20.48
CA LYS A 205 12.75 -15.47 20.89
C LYS A 205 13.94 -15.75 21.78
N GLU A 206 13.90 -15.29 23.03
CA GLU A 206 14.94 -15.60 24.03
C GLU A 206 15.02 -17.10 24.35
N GLU A 207 13.90 -17.84 24.21
CA GLU A 207 13.83 -19.27 24.56
C GLU A 207 14.75 -20.18 23.74
N THR A 208 15.12 -19.78 22.51
CA THR A 208 15.88 -20.64 21.58
C THR A 208 17.34 -20.28 21.39
N VAL A 209 17.84 -19.25 22.07
CA VAL A 209 19.24 -18.81 21.97
C VAL A 209 20.08 -19.57 23.00
N TYR A 210 21.01 -20.39 22.52
CA TYR A 210 22.06 -20.93 23.37
C TYR A 210 23.14 -19.86 23.52
N THR A 211 23.55 -19.60 24.76
CA THR A 211 24.56 -18.61 25.10
C THR A 211 25.97 -19.22 25.14
N SER A 212 26.04 -20.55 25.30
CA SER A 212 27.30 -21.29 25.41
C SER A 212 27.16 -22.68 24.78
N ILE A 213 28.28 -23.30 24.42
CA ILE A 213 28.31 -24.68 23.94
C ILE A 213 29.09 -25.59 24.88
N TYR A 214 28.69 -26.86 24.94
CA TYR A 214 29.45 -27.96 25.53
C TYR A 214 30.01 -28.81 24.39
N PRO A 215 31.30 -28.67 24.04
CA PRO A 215 31.91 -29.48 23.00
C PRO A 215 32.33 -30.84 23.54
N PHE A 216 32.06 -31.91 22.80
CA PHE A 216 32.59 -33.25 23.09
C PHE A 216 33.03 -33.96 21.81
N ALA A 217 33.96 -34.90 21.92
CA ALA A 217 34.33 -35.81 20.84
C ALA A 217 34.51 -37.23 21.41
N ARG A 218 34.03 -38.23 20.69
CA ARG A 218 34.23 -39.65 21.01
C ARG A 218 35.55 -40.11 20.42
N ALA A 219 36.44 -40.62 21.27
CA ALA A 219 37.63 -41.35 20.86
C ALA A 219 37.31 -42.86 20.74
N GLU A 220 38.24 -43.63 20.19
CA GLU A 220 38.14 -45.10 20.19
C GLU A 220 38.01 -45.64 21.63
N GLU A 221 37.25 -46.73 21.81
CA GLU A 221 36.88 -47.35 23.11
C GLU A 221 35.89 -46.55 23.99
N ASP A 222 34.85 -45.93 23.40
CA ASP A 222 33.75 -45.25 24.13
C ASP A 222 34.20 -44.09 25.05
N ASN A 223 35.44 -43.61 24.89
CA ASN A 223 35.98 -42.54 25.70
C ASN A 223 35.55 -41.16 25.18
N ILE A 224 34.81 -40.40 25.98
CA ILE A 224 34.35 -39.05 25.64
C ILE A 224 35.37 -38.03 26.11
N ILE A 225 35.95 -37.29 25.17
CA ILE A 225 36.88 -36.20 25.43
C ILE A 225 36.12 -34.88 25.36
N THR A 226 36.36 -34.01 26.35
CA THR A 226 35.81 -32.66 26.43
C THR A 226 36.89 -31.67 26.91
N ILE A 227 36.56 -30.39 27.02
CA ILE A 227 37.48 -29.32 27.41
C ILE A 227 37.50 -29.13 28.94
N PRO A 228 38.58 -28.57 29.54
CA PRO A 228 38.75 -28.51 30.99
C PRO A 228 37.65 -27.76 31.75
N ASN A 229 37.01 -26.77 31.10
CA ASN A 229 35.91 -25.98 31.67
C ASN A 229 34.53 -26.43 31.18
N TYR A 230 34.45 -27.51 30.40
CA TYR A 230 33.25 -28.07 29.75
C TYR A 230 32.45 -27.14 28.83
N ILE A 231 32.68 -25.84 28.89
CA ILE A 231 31.84 -24.82 28.27
C ILE A 231 32.72 -23.82 27.53
N VAL A 232 32.30 -23.45 26.32
CA VAL A 232 32.78 -22.26 25.62
C VAL A 232 31.62 -21.27 25.54
N ASP A 233 31.81 -20.07 26.10
CA ASP A 233 30.81 -19.02 26.14
C ASP A 233 30.80 -18.22 24.83
N GLY A 234 29.61 -17.82 24.40
CA GLY A 234 29.42 -16.87 23.32
C GLY A 234 29.68 -15.44 23.76
N LYS A 235 29.96 -14.56 22.79
CA LYS A 235 30.28 -13.14 23.00
C LYS A 235 29.18 -12.36 23.76
N TYR A 236 27.96 -12.84 23.68
CA TYR A 236 26.74 -12.16 24.13
C TYR A 236 26.21 -12.68 25.47
N ILE A 237 27.02 -13.44 26.21
CA ILE A 237 26.65 -14.08 27.48
C ILE A 237 26.09 -13.09 28.51
N ASP A 238 26.62 -11.87 28.56
CA ASP A 238 26.26 -10.84 29.54
C ASP A 238 24.86 -10.24 29.32
N MET A 239 24.21 -10.52 28.17
CA MET A 239 22.83 -10.08 27.91
C MET A 239 21.77 -11.01 28.50
N TYR A 240 22.17 -12.14 29.09
CA TYR A 240 21.25 -13.15 29.60
C TYR A 240 21.50 -13.43 31.09
N ASP A 241 20.43 -13.51 31.87
CA ASP A 241 20.50 -13.79 33.30
C ASP A 241 21.07 -15.19 33.61
N HIS A 242 20.90 -16.14 32.68
CA HIS A 242 21.30 -17.53 32.85
C HIS A 242 21.92 -18.12 31.59
N LYS A 243 22.97 -18.93 31.76
CA LYS A 243 23.63 -19.65 30.65
C LYS A 243 22.71 -20.74 30.10
N LYS A 244 22.48 -20.74 28.79
CA LYS A 244 21.80 -21.81 28.05
C LYS A 244 22.83 -22.57 27.23
N ILE A 245 23.08 -23.84 27.57
CA ILE A 245 24.20 -24.61 27.04
C ILE A 245 23.71 -25.62 26.00
N LYS A 246 24.27 -25.59 24.78
CA LYS A 246 24.02 -26.59 23.74
C LYS A 246 25.12 -27.65 23.73
N LEU A 247 24.76 -28.92 23.77
CA LEU A 247 25.70 -30.01 23.55
C LEU A 247 26.05 -30.12 22.05
N VAL A 248 27.34 -30.11 21.71
CA VAL A 248 27.84 -30.17 20.33
C VAL A 248 28.86 -31.29 20.19
N ASP A 249 28.58 -32.23 19.30
CA ASP A 249 29.47 -33.33 18.96
C ASP A 249 30.49 -32.88 17.91
N PHE A 250 31.79 -33.07 18.16
CA PHE A 250 32.90 -32.78 17.24
C PHE A 250 33.64 -34.05 16.76
N SER A 251 33.15 -35.25 17.10
CA SER A 251 33.80 -36.53 16.78
C SER A 251 34.18 -36.64 15.30
N GLY A 252 33.32 -36.13 14.40
CA GLY A 252 33.55 -36.14 12.96
C GLY A 252 34.71 -35.28 12.43
N GLU A 253 35.39 -34.46 13.25
CA GLU A 253 36.64 -33.77 12.84
C GLU A 253 37.88 -34.64 13.04
N PHE A 254 37.76 -35.75 13.77
CA PHE A 254 38.88 -36.55 14.26
C PHE A 254 38.93 -37.93 13.60
N ASN A 255 38.84 -37.95 12.26
CA ASN A 255 38.64 -39.18 11.46
C ASN A 255 39.94 -39.85 10.98
N THR A 256 41.11 -39.42 11.44
CA THR A 256 42.42 -39.93 11.01
C THR A 256 43.30 -40.27 12.22
N GLU A 257 44.13 -41.32 12.13
CA GLU A 257 45.04 -41.72 13.22
C GLU A 257 46.00 -40.60 13.66
N GLU A 258 46.31 -39.66 12.77
CA GLU A 258 47.13 -38.48 13.04
C GLU A 258 46.36 -37.33 13.74
N ASN A 259 45.02 -37.30 13.62
CA ASN A 259 44.17 -36.28 14.21
C ASN A 259 43.30 -36.83 15.35
N LYS A 260 43.93 -37.30 16.43
CA LYS A 260 43.22 -37.71 17.64
C LYS A 260 42.60 -36.50 18.39
N PRO A 261 41.41 -36.65 19.00
CA PRO A 261 40.80 -35.59 19.79
C PRO A 261 41.65 -35.29 21.03
N THR A 262 42.07 -34.04 21.18
CA THR A 262 42.69 -33.52 22.42
C THR A 262 41.89 -32.33 22.91
N ALA A 263 41.91 -32.08 24.22
CA ALA A 263 41.17 -30.97 24.83
C ALA A 263 41.53 -29.61 24.18
N GLU A 264 42.79 -29.37 23.82
CA GLU A 264 43.23 -28.13 23.14
C GLU A 264 42.68 -28.01 21.70
N LYS A 265 42.69 -29.09 20.93
CA LYS A 265 42.15 -29.09 19.56
C LYS A 265 40.63 -28.91 19.58
N LEU A 266 39.96 -29.60 20.50
CA LEU A 266 38.53 -29.49 20.71
C LEU A 266 38.13 -28.08 21.15
N GLN A 267 38.93 -27.44 22.01
CA GLN A 267 38.71 -26.06 22.44
C GLN A 267 38.81 -25.08 21.26
N LYS A 268 39.84 -25.18 20.41
CA LYS A 268 39.96 -24.32 19.22
C LYS A 268 38.81 -24.51 18.23
N LEU A 269 38.36 -25.75 18.03
CA LEU A 269 37.19 -26.05 17.19
C LEU A 269 35.90 -25.47 17.78
N ALA A 270 35.74 -25.58 19.10
CA ALA A 270 34.59 -25.04 19.81
C ALA A 270 34.56 -23.49 19.77
N GLU A 271 35.70 -22.83 19.98
CA GLU A 271 35.85 -21.37 19.85
C GLU A 271 35.52 -20.90 18.42
N LYS A 272 36.06 -21.59 17.41
CA LYS A 272 35.74 -21.31 16.00
C LYS A 272 34.25 -21.52 15.70
N TYR A 273 33.65 -22.58 16.25
CA TYR A 273 32.22 -22.84 16.09
C TYR A 273 31.36 -21.74 16.75
N VAL A 274 31.76 -21.27 17.94
CA VAL A 274 31.08 -20.16 18.65
C VAL A 274 31.14 -18.87 17.83
N GLU A 275 32.29 -18.53 17.26
CA GLU A 275 32.46 -17.36 16.40
C GLU A 275 31.68 -17.48 15.08
N GLN A 276 31.74 -18.63 14.40
CA GLN A 276 31.08 -18.83 13.10
C GLN A 276 29.55 -18.86 13.18
N ASN A 277 28.99 -19.24 14.35
CA ASN A 277 27.55 -19.38 14.55
C ASN A 277 26.94 -18.23 15.37
N ASP A 278 27.73 -17.21 15.75
CA ASP A 278 27.29 -16.09 16.59
C ASP A 278 26.51 -16.56 17.84
N ILE A 279 27.04 -17.56 18.55
CA ILE A 279 26.37 -18.16 19.72
C ILE A 279 26.10 -17.07 20.78
N GLY A 280 24.87 -17.04 21.28
CA GLY A 280 24.37 -16.02 22.19
C GLY A 280 23.81 -14.76 21.54
N ALA A 281 23.90 -14.58 20.21
CA ALA A 281 23.35 -13.38 19.59
C ALA A 281 21.81 -13.30 19.76
N PRO A 282 21.26 -12.14 20.14
CA PRO A 282 19.82 -11.96 20.28
C PRO A 282 19.17 -12.18 18.92
N HIS A 283 18.26 -13.14 18.86
CA HIS A 283 17.48 -13.42 17.66
C HIS A 283 16.29 -12.47 17.63
N GLU A 284 16.52 -11.28 17.05
CA GLU A 284 15.44 -10.37 16.71
C GLU A 284 14.80 -10.85 15.40
N HIS A 285 13.51 -11.20 15.47
CA HIS A 285 12.68 -11.45 14.30
C HIS A 285 11.69 -10.31 14.18
N ILE A 286 11.73 -9.60 13.06
CA ILE A 286 10.90 -8.43 12.81
C ILE A 286 10.08 -8.72 11.56
N LYS A 287 8.78 -8.89 11.73
CA LYS A 287 7.84 -9.02 10.60
C LYS A 287 7.25 -7.66 10.27
N ILE A 288 7.26 -7.32 8.97
CA ILE A 288 6.81 -6.02 8.46
C ILE A 288 5.83 -6.25 7.33
N GLU A 289 4.64 -5.69 7.47
CA GLU A 289 3.72 -5.45 6.36
C GLU A 289 3.92 -3.99 5.94
N TYR A 290 4.02 -3.75 4.64
CA TYR A 290 4.31 -2.44 4.08
C TYR A 290 3.64 -2.27 2.73
N VAL A 291 3.44 -1.02 2.32
CA VAL A 291 3.01 -0.70 0.96
C VAL A 291 4.24 -0.74 0.05
N ASP A 292 4.20 -1.60 -0.96
CA ASP A 292 5.24 -1.66 -1.99
C ASP A 292 5.16 -0.40 -2.88
N LEU A 293 5.95 0.62 -2.53
CA LEU A 293 6.00 1.89 -3.26
C LEU A 293 6.41 1.70 -4.72
N SER A 294 7.10 0.62 -5.08
CA SER A 294 7.41 0.32 -6.48
C SER A 294 6.16 0.05 -7.35
N LYS A 295 4.96 0.02 -6.76
CA LYS A 295 3.67 -0.12 -7.44
C LYS A 295 2.82 1.15 -7.44
N THR A 296 3.17 2.16 -6.66
CA THR A 296 2.39 3.41 -6.63
C THR A 296 2.74 4.29 -7.83
N LEU A 297 1.76 5.08 -8.28
CA LEU A 297 1.92 5.95 -9.46
C LEU A 297 3.06 6.96 -9.27
N ASP A 298 3.21 7.47 -8.04
CA ASP A 298 4.18 8.50 -7.68
C ASP A 298 5.65 8.03 -7.82
N TYR A 299 5.89 6.70 -7.85
CA TYR A 299 7.22 6.10 -7.86
C TYR A 299 7.52 5.31 -9.15
N GLN A 300 6.72 5.45 -10.21
CA GLN A 300 6.94 4.72 -11.47
C GLN A 300 8.34 4.95 -12.07
N ASN A 301 8.87 6.18 -11.98
CA ASN A 301 10.18 6.56 -12.52
C ASN A 301 11.37 6.06 -11.66
N VAL A 302 11.10 5.62 -10.43
CA VAL A 302 12.09 5.11 -9.46
C VAL A 302 11.74 3.70 -8.98
N ARG A 303 10.92 3.00 -9.75
CA ARG A 303 10.40 1.67 -9.43
C ARG A 303 11.49 0.63 -9.12
N TYR A 304 12.64 0.73 -9.79
CA TYR A 304 13.77 -0.20 -9.63
C TYR A 304 14.56 0.00 -8.33
N ILE A 305 14.48 1.19 -7.72
CA ILE A 305 15.14 1.50 -6.44
C ILE A 305 14.26 1.22 -5.23
N GLU A 306 12.93 1.23 -5.39
CA GLU A 306 11.95 0.95 -4.32
C GLU A 306 11.65 -0.57 -4.15
N GLU A 307 12.27 -1.42 -4.97
CA GLU A 307 12.04 -2.87 -4.97
C GLU A 307 12.88 -3.61 -3.92
N VAL A 308 12.22 -4.47 -3.14
CA VAL A 308 12.83 -5.36 -2.14
C VAL A 308 12.69 -6.81 -2.58
N GLU A 309 13.74 -7.60 -2.46
CA GLU A 309 13.74 -9.03 -2.80
C GLU A 309 14.58 -9.83 -1.79
N LEU A 310 14.47 -11.16 -1.81
CA LEU A 310 15.04 -12.05 -0.79
C LEU A 310 16.54 -11.82 -0.62
N CYS A 311 17.01 -11.87 0.64
CA CYS A 311 18.39 -11.60 1.07
C CYS A 311 18.88 -10.15 0.93
N ASP A 312 18.08 -9.23 0.38
CA ASP A 312 18.44 -7.81 0.30
C ASP A 312 18.69 -7.21 1.70
N ARG A 313 19.60 -6.23 1.76
CA ARG A 313 19.89 -5.47 2.98
C ARG A 313 19.23 -4.12 2.88
N ILE A 314 18.33 -3.84 3.82
CA ILE A 314 17.49 -2.65 3.80
C ILE A 314 17.64 -1.84 5.10
N PRO A 315 17.66 -0.50 5.02
CA PRO A 315 17.49 0.35 6.18
C PRO A 315 16.04 0.33 6.70
N ILE A 316 15.90 0.20 8.01
CA ILE A 316 14.64 0.27 8.75
C ILE A 316 14.73 1.28 9.89
N TYR A 317 13.67 2.09 10.00
CA TYR A 317 13.52 3.12 11.03
C TYR A 317 12.11 3.06 11.63
N TYR A 318 12.01 2.53 12.85
CA TYR A 318 10.75 2.48 13.59
C TYR A 318 10.98 2.91 15.06
N PRO A 319 10.90 4.22 15.34
CA PRO A 319 11.26 4.77 16.66
C PRO A 319 10.45 4.25 17.83
N LYS A 320 9.16 3.98 17.61
CA LYS A 320 8.24 3.60 18.68
C LYS A 320 8.59 2.26 19.34
N PHE A 321 9.25 1.36 18.61
CA PHE A 321 9.70 0.06 19.11
C PHE A 321 11.23 -0.03 19.25
N ASP A 322 11.93 1.11 19.18
CA ASP A 322 13.40 1.19 19.24
C ASP A 322 14.10 0.31 18.18
N ILE A 323 13.52 0.27 16.97
CA ILE A 323 14.07 -0.50 15.85
C ILE A 323 14.78 0.45 14.91
N TYR A 324 16.11 0.33 14.88
CA TYR A 324 16.98 1.08 13.99
C TYR A 324 18.04 0.16 13.42
N SER A 325 18.02 -0.06 12.11
CA SER A 325 19.07 -0.81 11.44
C SER A 325 19.29 -0.28 10.04
N LYS A 326 20.56 -0.11 9.65
CA LYS A 326 20.93 0.34 8.30
C LYS A 326 21.08 -0.80 7.30
N GLU A 327 21.24 -2.03 7.79
CA GLU A 327 21.58 -3.20 6.97
C GLU A 327 20.77 -4.44 7.38
N ALA A 328 19.51 -4.26 7.78
CA ALA A 328 18.65 -5.37 8.14
C ALA A 328 18.44 -6.27 6.92
N LYS A 329 18.72 -7.57 7.07
CA LYS A 329 18.63 -8.53 5.99
C LYS A 329 17.23 -9.10 5.88
N VAL A 330 16.69 -9.13 4.67
CA VAL A 330 15.42 -9.78 4.34
C VAL A 330 15.62 -11.28 4.30
N ILE A 331 14.97 -11.98 5.22
CA ILE A 331 15.10 -13.43 5.41
C ILE A 331 13.88 -14.18 4.91
N VAL A 332 12.71 -13.53 4.88
CA VAL A 332 11.47 -14.09 4.36
C VAL A 332 10.73 -13.03 3.57
N ILE A 333 10.13 -13.42 2.45
CA ILE A 333 9.21 -12.61 1.66
C ILE A 333 7.90 -13.38 1.47
N THR A 334 6.78 -12.69 1.67
CA THR A 334 5.47 -13.13 1.19
C THR A 334 5.03 -12.21 0.06
N TYR A 335 4.93 -12.76 -1.14
CA TYR A 335 4.62 -12.05 -2.37
C TYR A 335 3.21 -12.38 -2.86
N ASN A 336 2.42 -11.35 -3.18
CA ASN A 336 1.07 -11.51 -3.71
C ASN A 336 1.15 -11.62 -5.24
N VAL A 337 0.84 -12.80 -5.79
CA VAL A 337 1.01 -13.12 -7.21
C VAL A 337 0.03 -12.34 -8.09
N ILE A 338 -1.20 -12.17 -7.61
CA ILE A 338 -2.29 -11.53 -8.36
C ILE A 338 -2.02 -10.03 -8.48
N LYS A 339 -1.64 -9.39 -7.38
CA LYS A 339 -1.31 -7.95 -7.32
C LYS A 339 0.10 -7.62 -7.80
N ASP A 340 0.95 -8.64 -7.96
CA ASP A 340 2.36 -8.50 -8.35
C ASP A 340 3.16 -7.59 -7.39
N GLU A 341 2.93 -7.72 -6.09
CA GLU A 341 3.54 -6.87 -5.06
C GLU A 341 3.97 -7.67 -3.82
N ASN A 342 4.98 -7.18 -3.12
CA ASN A 342 5.35 -7.75 -1.82
C ASN A 342 4.29 -7.37 -0.78
N LYS A 343 3.73 -8.36 -0.09
CA LYS A 343 2.77 -8.15 0.99
C LYS A 343 3.45 -7.94 2.33
N SER A 344 4.48 -8.74 2.61
CA SER A 344 5.25 -8.64 3.85
C SER A 344 6.65 -9.17 3.67
N ILE A 345 7.54 -8.68 4.52
CA ILE A 345 8.89 -9.23 4.69
C ILE A 345 9.13 -9.53 6.17
N GLU A 346 10.07 -10.43 6.41
CA GLU A 346 10.62 -10.65 7.75
C GLU A 346 12.12 -10.33 7.70
N LEU A 347 12.59 -9.61 8.71
CA LEU A 347 13.98 -9.20 8.91
C LEU A 347 14.53 -9.90 10.14
N GLY A 348 15.81 -10.28 10.09
CA GLY A 348 16.48 -10.82 11.26
C GLY A 348 17.72 -11.63 10.91
N VAL A 349 18.32 -12.20 11.95
CA VAL A 349 19.41 -13.17 11.83
C VAL A 349 18.78 -14.55 11.92
N ILE A 350 18.31 -15.10 10.80
CA ILE A 350 18.07 -16.55 10.74
C ILE A 350 19.45 -17.19 10.77
N GLY A 351 19.91 -17.62 11.95
CA GLY A 351 21.01 -18.57 12.05
C GLY A 351 20.73 -19.72 11.09
N GLN A 352 21.76 -20.22 10.40
CA GLN A 352 21.74 -21.09 9.22
C GLN A 352 20.73 -22.27 9.23
N ARG A 353 19.42 -22.01 9.20
CA ARG A 353 18.36 -22.99 9.48
C ARG A 353 17.76 -23.47 8.19
N PHE A 354 18.38 -24.51 7.66
CA PHE A 354 17.77 -25.39 6.66
C PHE A 354 17.12 -26.62 7.35
N SER A 355 17.50 -26.91 8.62
CA SER A 355 17.02 -28.08 9.39
C SER A 355 15.53 -28.03 9.73
N SER A 356 14.97 -26.83 10.01
CA SER A 356 13.53 -26.67 10.27
C SER A 356 12.67 -26.94 9.03
N THR A 357 13.18 -26.60 7.85
CA THR A 357 12.50 -26.80 6.56
C THR A 357 12.30 -28.28 6.26
N VAL A 358 13.29 -29.14 6.54
CA VAL A 358 13.17 -30.58 6.27
C VAL A 358 12.17 -31.25 7.21
N ALA A 359 12.17 -30.89 8.50
CA ALA A 359 11.18 -31.39 9.46
C ALA A 359 9.75 -30.94 9.09
N SER A 360 9.57 -29.70 8.63
CA SER A 360 8.25 -29.19 8.19
C SER A 360 7.79 -29.83 6.87
N SER A 361 8.68 -29.98 5.88
CA SER A 361 8.35 -30.62 4.59
C SER A 361 8.05 -32.13 4.71
N MET A 362 8.64 -32.82 5.70
CA MET A 362 8.38 -34.23 5.96
C MET A 362 7.16 -34.48 6.86
N SER A 363 6.79 -33.51 7.72
CA SER A 363 5.68 -33.67 8.66
C SER A 363 4.30 -33.32 8.08
N GLY A 364 4.19 -32.98 6.80
CA GLY A 364 2.92 -32.59 6.15
C GLY A 364 2.25 -31.33 6.73
N ASN A 365 2.88 -30.70 7.72
CA ASN A 365 2.37 -29.53 8.42
C ASN A 365 3.10 -28.30 7.88
N LEU A 366 2.40 -27.53 7.05
CA LEU A 366 2.86 -26.27 6.49
C LEU A 366 2.39 -25.12 7.41
N PRO A 367 3.17 -24.69 8.43
CA PRO A 367 2.54 -24.16 9.63
C PRO A 367 2.32 -22.65 9.66
N GLU A 368 2.68 -21.85 8.65
CA GLU A 368 2.78 -20.40 8.86
C GLU A 368 1.79 -19.55 8.05
N LEU A 369 1.44 -19.99 6.85
CA LEU A 369 0.33 -19.39 6.09
C LEU A 369 -1.03 -19.93 6.53
N GLU A 370 -1.08 -21.19 7.00
CA GLU A 370 -2.24 -21.71 7.70
C GLU A 370 -2.54 -20.83 8.91
N ARG A 371 -1.59 -20.48 9.78
CA ARG A 371 -1.89 -19.69 11.01
C ARG A 371 -2.52 -18.31 10.77
N HIS A 372 -2.29 -17.68 9.62
CA HIS A 372 -2.94 -16.40 9.28
C HIS A 372 -4.41 -16.56 8.86
N TYR A 373 -4.79 -17.72 8.32
CA TYR A 373 -6.17 -18.07 7.95
C TYR A 373 -6.86 -19.06 8.92
N SER A 374 -6.10 -19.69 9.82
CA SER A 374 -6.54 -20.71 10.77
C SER A 374 -6.13 -20.37 12.20
N LYS A 375 -6.34 -19.11 12.64
CA LYS A 375 -6.51 -18.82 14.07
C LYS A 375 -7.72 -19.60 14.59
N GLY A 376 -7.44 -20.85 14.94
CA GLY A 376 -8.39 -21.89 15.25
C GLY A 376 -7.73 -23.28 15.32
N SER A 377 -6.53 -23.44 15.92
CA SER A 377 -6.17 -24.60 16.79
C SER A 377 -4.66 -24.77 17.07
N GLY A 378 -4.32 -24.86 18.38
CA GLY A 378 -3.18 -25.57 18.99
C GLY A 378 -1.78 -24.93 18.88
N SER A 379 -0.98 -24.71 19.92
CA SER A 379 -0.94 -25.27 21.28
C SER A 379 -0.11 -24.35 22.18
N GLY A 380 -0.66 -24.00 23.36
CA GLY A 380 0.11 -23.35 24.44
C GLY A 380 -0.38 -21.98 24.93
N ALA A 381 -1.67 -21.62 24.84
CA ALA A 381 -2.25 -20.51 25.61
C ALA A 381 -3.78 -20.53 25.59
N ALA A 382 -4.40 -20.37 26.77
CA ALA A 382 -5.84 -20.25 27.07
C ALA A 382 -6.73 -21.48 26.78
N ASN A 383 -7.26 -22.11 27.85
CA ASN A 383 -8.31 -23.15 27.82
C ASN A 383 -9.71 -22.62 27.45
N SER A 384 -9.79 -21.37 26.96
CA SER A 384 -11.04 -20.75 26.53
C SER A 384 -10.85 -19.85 25.31
N SER A 385 -11.85 -19.83 24.46
CA SER A 385 -11.99 -18.89 23.34
C SER A 385 -13.23 -18.03 23.55
N VAL A 386 -13.34 -16.90 22.86
CA VAL A 386 -14.51 -16.02 22.92
C VAL A 386 -15.18 -16.03 21.54
N ASN A 387 -16.48 -16.30 21.49
CA ASN A 387 -17.22 -16.23 20.23
C ASN A 387 -17.53 -14.77 19.84
N SER A 388 -18.05 -14.57 18.63
CA SER A 388 -18.41 -13.23 18.10
C SER A 388 -19.42 -12.46 18.97
N SER A 389 -20.16 -13.15 19.85
CA SER A 389 -21.12 -12.56 20.78
C SER A 389 -20.53 -12.25 22.16
N GLY A 390 -19.23 -12.51 22.38
CA GLY A 390 -18.55 -12.25 23.65
C GLY A 390 -18.66 -13.37 24.69
N ASN A 391 -19.26 -14.53 24.35
CA ASN A 391 -19.40 -15.68 25.26
C ASN A 391 -18.16 -16.56 25.23
N LYS A 392 -17.80 -17.12 26.38
CA LYS A 392 -16.64 -18.01 26.51
C LYS A 392 -16.97 -19.45 26.15
N ILE A 393 -16.08 -20.03 25.35
CA ILE A 393 -16.07 -21.44 24.98
C ILE A 393 -14.91 -22.10 25.69
N TRP A 394 -15.19 -23.04 26.58
CA TRP A 394 -14.21 -23.76 27.40
C TRP A 394 -13.95 -25.17 26.85
N TRP A 395 -12.67 -25.53 26.76
CA TRP A 395 -12.24 -26.87 26.35
C TRP A 395 -11.71 -27.62 27.59
N GLY A 396 -12.64 -28.15 28.39
CA GLY A 396 -12.40 -28.70 29.73
C GLY A 396 -13.29 -28.05 30.80
N GLU A 397 -13.05 -28.38 32.08
CA GLU A 397 -13.75 -27.71 33.18
C GLU A 397 -13.23 -26.28 33.37
N PRO A 398 -14.11 -25.26 33.42
CA PRO A 398 -13.71 -23.90 33.73
C PRO A 398 -13.21 -23.77 35.18
N PRO A 399 -12.39 -22.75 35.49
CA PRO A 399 -11.95 -22.49 36.87
C PRO A 399 -13.14 -22.25 37.81
N GLU A 400 -13.11 -22.83 39.01
CA GLU A 400 -14.20 -22.74 40.00
C GLU A 400 -14.56 -21.29 40.41
N ASN A 401 -13.64 -20.34 40.19
CA ASN A 401 -13.78 -18.94 40.58
C ASN A 401 -14.24 -18.03 39.43
N TYR A 402 -14.67 -18.57 38.29
CA TYR A 402 -15.07 -17.79 37.13
C TYR A 402 -16.58 -17.57 37.08
N GLU A 403 -17.01 -16.31 36.96
CA GLU A 403 -18.41 -15.94 36.84
C GLU A 403 -18.90 -16.14 35.39
N HIS A 404 -19.84 -17.06 35.18
CA HIS A 404 -20.31 -17.46 33.85
C HIS A 404 -21.41 -16.55 33.31
N LYS A 405 -21.41 -16.32 32.00
CA LYS A 405 -22.48 -15.61 31.28
C LYS A 405 -23.45 -16.59 30.62
N ILE A 406 -24.72 -16.19 30.50
CA ILE A 406 -25.72 -16.97 29.77
C ILE A 406 -25.23 -17.16 28.34
N GLY A 407 -25.12 -18.43 27.91
CA GLY A 407 -24.61 -18.80 26.59
C GLY A 407 -23.12 -19.10 26.53
N ASP A 408 -22.40 -19.12 27.66
CA ASP A 408 -21.06 -19.74 27.74
C ASP A 408 -21.18 -21.25 27.45
N VAL A 409 -20.20 -21.84 26.77
CA VAL A 409 -20.22 -23.25 26.35
C VAL A 409 -19.01 -23.96 26.92
N LYS A 410 -19.17 -25.20 27.41
CA LYS A 410 -18.03 -26.06 27.77
C LYS A 410 -18.12 -27.43 27.10
N PHE A 411 -16.95 -27.94 26.76
CA PHE A 411 -16.77 -29.28 26.20
C PHE A 411 -16.01 -30.14 27.21
N THR A 412 -16.58 -31.28 27.58
CA THR A 412 -15.93 -32.25 28.47
C THR A 412 -15.89 -33.64 27.82
N LYS A 413 -14.85 -34.41 28.15
CA LYS A 413 -14.69 -35.78 27.65
C LYS A 413 -15.18 -36.77 28.70
N ASN A 414 -16.01 -37.72 28.29
CA ASN A 414 -16.36 -38.90 29.07
C ASN A 414 -15.84 -40.16 28.36
N GLY A 415 -14.64 -40.61 28.70
CA GLY A 415 -13.97 -41.69 27.98
C GLY A 415 -13.66 -41.30 26.53
N LYS A 416 -14.24 -42.01 25.56
CA LYS A 416 -14.08 -41.74 24.11
C LYS A 416 -15.16 -40.81 23.53
N TYR A 417 -16.09 -40.35 24.36
CA TYR A 417 -17.25 -39.57 23.94
C TYR A 417 -17.12 -38.12 24.41
N GLU A 418 -17.59 -37.18 23.58
CA GLU A 418 -17.61 -35.75 23.88
C GLU A 418 -18.99 -35.31 24.33
N ARG A 419 -19.01 -34.44 25.33
CA ARG A 419 -20.21 -33.81 25.88
C ARG A 419 -20.09 -32.29 25.80
N MET A 420 -21.15 -31.65 25.33
CA MET A 420 -21.25 -30.19 25.23
C MET A 420 -22.33 -29.67 26.18
N TYR A 421 -21.98 -28.63 26.93
CA TYR A 421 -22.87 -27.97 27.88
C TYR A 421 -22.96 -26.48 27.58
N ILE A 422 -24.11 -25.87 27.84
CA ILE A 422 -24.32 -24.42 27.78
C ILE A 422 -24.77 -23.88 29.14
N TRP A 423 -24.27 -22.72 29.54
CA TRP A 423 -24.65 -22.05 30.78
C TRP A 423 -25.96 -21.27 30.60
N ASP A 424 -26.96 -21.54 31.44
CA ASP A 424 -28.28 -20.89 31.36
C ASP A 424 -28.44 -19.67 32.27
N GLY A 425 -27.40 -19.32 33.03
CA GLY A 425 -27.41 -18.25 34.03
C GLY A 425 -27.37 -18.75 35.47
N SER A 426 -27.61 -20.05 35.69
CA SER A 426 -27.58 -20.67 37.02
C SER A 426 -26.81 -21.99 37.06
N GLN A 427 -26.84 -22.77 35.98
CA GLN A 427 -26.20 -24.09 35.90
C GLN A 427 -25.78 -24.46 34.47
N TRP A 428 -24.92 -25.46 34.37
CA TRP A 428 -24.48 -26.05 33.10
C TRP A 428 -25.49 -27.10 32.60
N ASN A 429 -26.16 -26.81 31.49
CA ASN A 429 -27.11 -27.73 30.87
C ASN A 429 -26.47 -28.51 29.72
N LEU A 430 -26.59 -29.84 29.76
CA LEU A 430 -26.08 -30.74 28.72
C LEU A 430 -26.92 -30.62 27.45
N ILE A 431 -26.30 -30.28 26.33
CA ILE A 431 -26.98 -30.09 25.05
C ILE A 431 -26.58 -31.14 24.00
N VAL A 432 -25.37 -31.67 24.04
CA VAL A 432 -24.96 -32.76 23.16
C VAL A 432 -24.22 -33.82 23.97
N ASP A 433 -24.68 -35.06 23.89
CA ASP A 433 -24.02 -36.23 24.45
C ASP A 433 -23.90 -37.29 23.36
N THR A 434 -22.67 -37.60 22.97
CA THR A 434 -22.37 -38.55 21.89
C THR A 434 -22.59 -40.01 22.31
N GLU A 435 -22.99 -40.28 23.56
CA GLU A 435 -23.29 -41.60 24.11
C GLU A 435 -24.72 -42.11 23.80
N HIS A 436 -25.69 -41.24 23.52
CA HIS A 436 -27.09 -41.63 23.32
C HIS A 436 -27.74 -40.93 22.11
N LEU A 437 -27.75 -41.63 20.97
CA LEU A 437 -28.31 -41.16 19.67
C LEU A 437 -29.83 -40.88 19.68
N ASN A 438 -30.59 -41.37 20.68
CA ASN A 438 -32.05 -41.23 20.70
C ASN A 438 -32.56 -39.89 21.29
N LYS A 439 -31.67 -38.95 21.64
CA LYS A 439 -32.05 -37.55 21.98
C LYS A 439 -31.91 -36.58 20.80
N VAL A 440 -31.30 -37.01 19.71
CA VAL A 440 -31.00 -36.16 18.54
C VAL A 440 -32.28 -35.68 17.85
N GLU A 441 -33.35 -36.48 17.79
CA GLU A 441 -34.63 -36.05 17.19
C GLU A 441 -35.31 -34.91 17.95
N LYS A 442 -35.26 -34.94 19.30
CA LYS A 442 -35.81 -33.85 20.11
C LYS A 442 -34.94 -32.59 19.99
N LEU A 443 -33.62 -32.76 19.91
CA LEU A 443 -32.67 -31.67 19.70
C LEU A 443 -32.81 -31.02 18.33
N ILE A 444 -33.09 -31.81 17.28
CA ILE A 444 -33.39 -31.31 15.94
C ILE A 444 -34.67 -30.48 15.96
N GLY A 445 -35.73 -30.95 16.63
CA GLY A 445 -36.97 -30.18 16.78
C GLY A 445 -36.80 -28.87 17.56
N ASP A 446 -36.06 -28.91 18.68
CA ASP A 446 -35.78 -27.71 19.48
C ASP A 446 -34.83 -26.73 18.72
N MET A 447 -33.89 -27.25 17.92
CA MET A 447 -33.04 -26.45 17.03
C MET A 447 -33.83 -25.84 15.87
N GLU A 448 -34.75 -26.55 15.24
CA GLU A 448 -35.60 -26.00 14.18
C GLU A 448 -36.47 -24.85 14.71
N GLU A 449 -37.01 -24.97 15.93
CA GLU A 449 -37.76 -23.88 16.55
C GLU A 449 -36.87 -22.67 16.92
N TYR A 450 -35.63 -22.94 17.36
CA TYR A 450 -34.63 -21.91 17.63
C TYR A 450 -34.21 -21.17 16.34
N TRP A 451 -33.90 -21.90 15.26
CA TRP A 451 -33.56 -21.33 13.95
C TRP A 451 -34.71 -20.52 13.37
N ARG A 452 -35.96 -20.96 13.50
CA ARG A 452 -37.14 -20.18 13.08
C ARG A 452 -37.25 -18.84 13.83
N LYS A 453 -37.03 -18.84 15.15
CA LYS A 453 -37.05 -17.61 15.96
C LYS A 453 -35.87 -16.69 15.63
N ALA A 454 -34.71 -17.26 15.32
CA ALA A 454 -33.54 -16.53 14.89
C ALA A 454 -33.74 -15.88 13.51
N ASP A 455 -34.33 -16.60 12.55
CA ASP A 455 -34.70 -16.05 11.23
C ASP A 455 -35.75 -14.94 11.35
N GLU A 456 -36.78 -15.12 12.18
CA GLU A 456 -37.77 -14.06 12.46
C GLU A 456 -37.13 -12.82 13.12
N ALA A 457 -36.12 -13.00 13.97
CA ALA A 457 -35.38 -11.89 14.59
C ALA A 457 -34.43 -11.22 13.59
N PHE A 458 -33.79 -12.00 12.73
CA PHE A 458 -32.91 -11.51 11.67
C PHE A 458 -33.68 -10.70 10.63
N GLU A 459 -34.85 -11.19 10.19
CA GLU A 459 -35.71 -10.45 9.27
C GLU A 459 -36.29 -9.17 9.91
N LYS A 460 -36.58 -9.17 11.21
CA LYS A 460 -36.94 -7.94 11.94
C LYS A 460 -35.78 -6.95 12.00
N GLN A 461 -34.57 -7.41 12.27
CA GLN A 461 -33.37 -6.57 12.33
C GLN A 461 -32.99 -6.03 10.94
N LYS A 462 -33.17 -6.85 9.90
CA LYS A 462 -33.00 -6.46 8.51
C LYS A 462 -34.04 -5.40 8.10
N ALA A 463 -35.32 -5.60 8.42
CA ALA A 463 -36.36 -4.61 8.17
C ALA A 463 -36.13 -3.30 8.95
N GLU A 464 -35.62 -3.37 10.18
CA GLU A 464 -35.25 -2.17 10.96
C GLU A 464 -34.03 -1.47 10.33
N SER A 465 -33.06 -2.21 9.82
CA SER A 465 -31.88 -1.67 9.15
C SER A 465 -32.23 -1.03 7.80
N GLU A 466 -33.10 -1.67 7.01
CA GLU A 466 -33.65 -1.12 5.77
C GLU A 466 -34.44 0.16 6.06
N ARG A 467 -35.26 0.17 7.12
CA ARG A 467 -35.98 1.37 7.55
C ARG A 467 -35.02 2.50 7.98
N ARG A 468 -33.95 2.20 8.71
CA ARG A 468 -32.91 3.19 9.07
C ARG A 468 -32.17 3.71 7.83
N LEU A 469 -31.95 2.86 6.84
CA LEU A 469 -31.35 3.25 5.56
C LEU A 469 -32.27 4.21 4.80
N GLU A 470 -33.57 3.96 4.84
CA GLU A 470 -34.59 4.78 4.18
C GLU A 470 -34.77 6.13 4.90
N GLU A 471 -34.76 6.14 6.24
CA GLU A 471 -34.72 7.36 7.05
C GLU A 471 -33.43 8.17 6.79
N PHE A 472 -32.28 7.49 6.62
CA PHE A 472 -31.02 8.12 6.25
C PHE A 472 -31.05 8.71 4.83
N HIS A 473 -31.63 8.01 3.85
CA HIS A 473 -31.84 8.52 2.50
C HIS A 473 -32.76 9.74 2.48
N GLN A 474 -33.84 9.75 3.27
CA GLN A 474 -34.71 10.93 3.42
C GLN A 474 -33.96 12.11 4.06
N SER A 475 -33.10 11.86 5.04
CA SER A 475 -32.25 12.89 5.63
C SER A 475 -31.23 13.47 4.64
N LEU A 476 -30.63 12.63 3.80
CA LEU A 476 -29.74 13.06 2.71
C LEU A 476 -30.49 13.89 1.67
N GLU A 477 -31.73 13.52 1.34
CA GLU A 477 -32.55 14.26 0.38
C GLU A 477 -32.98 15.64 0.94
N GLN A 478 -33.33 15.72 2.22
CA GLN A 478 -33.58 16.99 2.91
C GLN A 478 -32.33 17.87 2.96
N PHE A 479 -31.16 17.30 3.23
CA PHE A 479 -29.90 18.01 3.20
C PHE A 479 -29.58 18.54 1.79
N ARG A 480 -29.82 17.74 0.75
CA ARG A 480 -29.66 18.17 -0.65
C ARG A 480 -30.62 19.31 -1.00
N GLN A 481 -31.87 19.24 -0.57
CA GLN A 481 -32.84 20.33 -0.76
C GLN A 481 -32.41 21.61 -0.03
N SER A 482 -31.82 21.52 1.16
CA SER A 482 -31.29 22.70 1.86
C SER A 482 -30.09 23.34 1.15
N LEU A 483 -29.25 22.52 0.50
CA LEU A 483 -28.14 23.02 -0.31
C LEU A 483 -28.67 23.74 -1.56
N ASP A 484 -29.64 23.15 -2.26
CA ASP A 484 -30.28 23.77 -3.42
C ASP A 484 -30.99 25.09 -3.06
N GLU A 485 -31.58 25.18 -1.86
CA GLU A 485 -32.25 26.39 -1.38
C GLU A 485 -31.24 27.49 -0.99
N ASN A 486 -30.13 27.13 -0.36
CA ASN A 486 -29.01 28.04 -0.08
C ASN A 486 -28.38 28.57 -1.36
N ASP A 487 -28.17 27.73 -2.38
CA ASP A 487 -27.64 28.16 -3.68
C ASP A 487 -28.60 29.13 -4.38
N ARG A 488 -29.91 28.85 -4.36
CA ARG A 488 -30.92 29.78 -4.89
C ARG A 488 -30.96 31.11 -4.12
N GLU A 489 -30.76 31.09 -2.81
CA GLU A 489 -30.70 32.31 -2.00
C GLU A 489 -29.43 33.12 -2.30
N ALA A 490 -28.30 32.44 -2.48
CA ALA A 490 -27.04 33.05 -2.92
C ALA A 490 -27.21 33.71 -4.31
N ASP A 491 -27.82 33.02 -5.27
CA ASP A 491 -28.11 33.57 -6.60
C ASP A 491 -29.05 34.78 -6.57
N ARG A 492 -30.06 34.76 -5.69
CA ARG A 492 -30.95 35.92 -5.48
C ARG A 492 -30.17 37.11 -4.94
N LYS A 493 -29.35 36.91 -3.90
CA LYS A 493 -28.50 37.95 -3.30
C LYS A 493 -27.51 38.51 -4.32
N VAL A 494 -26.88 37.67 -5.13
CA VAL A 494 -25.95 38.09 -6.20
C VAL A 494 -26.68 38.93 -7.26
N ASN A 495 -27.89 38.53 -7.66
CA ASN A 495 -28.67 39.28 -8.66
C ASN A 495 -29.21 40.60 -8.11
N GLU A 496 -29.59 40.67 -6.83
CA GLU A 496 -29.93 41.94 -6.16
C GLU A 496 -28.73 42.88 -6.10
N PHE A 497 -27.55 42.34 -5.76
CA PHE A 497 -26.32 43.12 -5.71
C PHE A 497 -25.92 43.66 -7.09
N ARG A 498 -26.09 42.87 -8.16
CA ARG A 498 -25.88 43.32 -9.55
C ARG A 498 -26.82 44.47 -9.93
N LYS A 499 -28.12 44.35 -9.62
CA LYS A 499 -29.10 45.42 -9.86
C LYS A 499 -28.80 46.69 -9.05
N GLN A 500 -28.31 46.53 -7.82
CA GLN A 500 -27.85 47.65 -6.99
C GLN A 500 -26.68 48.36 -7.68
N LEU A 501 -25.69 47.60 -8.13
CA LEU A 501 -24.50 48.13 -8.79
C LEU A 501 -24.84 48.88 -10.09
N GLU A 502 -25.76 48.35 -10.90
CA GLU A 502 -26.25 49.01 -12.12
C GLU A 502 -26.96 50.33 -11.81
N ARG A 503 -27.80 50.38 -10.76
CA ARG A 503 -28.46 51.62 -10.31
C ARG A 503 -27.44 52.65 -9.82
N ASP A 504 -26.46 52.22 -9.04
CA ASP A 504 -25.40 53.10 -8.53
C ASP A 504 -24.49 53.60 -9.67
N GLN A 505 -24.30 52.82 -10.73
CA GLN A 505 -23.60 53.26 -11.95
C GLN A 505 -24.41 54.32 -12.70
N GLN A 506 -25.70 54.09 -12.94
CA GLN A 506 -26.58 55.06 -13.62
C GLN A 506 -26.72 56.38 -12.84
N GLU A 507 -26.80 56.31 -11.52
CA GLU A 507 -26.88 57.51 -10.67
C GLU A 507 -25.56 58.29 -10.69
N ARG A 508 -24.41 57.60 -10.67
CA ARG A 508 -23.10 58.24 -10.84
C ARG A 508 -22.95 58.92 -12.20
N GLU A 509 -23.49 58.33 -13.27
CA GLU A 509 -23.51 58.95 -14.59
C GLU A 509 -24.40 60.19 -14.64
N ARG A 510 -25.60 60.14 -14.06
CA ARG A 510 -26.47 61.34 -13.95
C ARG A 510 -25.83 62.47 -13.16
N ILE A 511 -25.24 62.17 -12.00
CA ILE A 511 -24.53 63.17 -11.20
C ILE A 511 -23.37 63.77 -12.00
N ARG A 512 -22.67 62.96 -12.80
CA ARG A 512 -21.59 63.42 -13.67
C ARG A 512 -22.11 64.35 -14.76
N GLU A 513 -23.20 64.01 -15.43
CA GLU A 513 -23.84 64.85 -16.45
C GLU A 513 -24.39 66.16 -15.87
N GLU A 514 -25.03 66.12 -14.70
CA GLU A 514 -25.53 67.31 -14.03
C GLU A 514 -24.38 68.24 -13.60
N ASN A 515 -23.30 67.67 -13.05
CA ASN A 515 -22.10 68.44 -12.72
C ASN A 515 -21.45 69.02 -13.98
N GLN A 516 -21.41 68.29 -15.09
CA GLN A 516 -20.89 68.80 -16.36
C GLN A 516 -21.75 69.98 -16.87
N SER A 517 -23.08 69.87 -16.84
CA SER A 517 -23.98 70.96 -17.22
C SER A 517 -23.81 72.19 -16.34
N LYS A 518 -23.62 72.02 -15.02
CA LYS A 518 -23.35 73.13 -14.10
C LYS A 518 -21.98 73.77 -14.38
N MET A 519 -20.97 72.98 -14.75
CA MET A 519 -19.67 73.50 -15.16
C MET A 519 -19.78 74.30 -16.47
N ASP A 520 -20.53 73.81 -17.45
CA ASP A 520 -20.76 74.51 -18.72
C ASP A 520 -21.53 75.83 -18.51
N GLU A 521 -22.50 75.85 -17.60
CA GLU A 521 -23.24 77.06 -17.22
C GLU A 521 -22.34 78.07 -16.47
N PHE A 522 -21.48 77.57 -15.57
CA PHE A 522 -20.50 78.39 -14.88
C PHE A 522 -19.49 79.00 -15.86
N GLU A 523 -18.99 78.26 -16.84
CA GLU A 523 -18.11 78.78 -17.90
C GLU A 523 -18.79 79.87 -18.74
N ARG A 524 -20.08 79.71 -19.06
CA ARG A 524 -20.86 80.77 -19.74
C ARG A 524 -20.97 82.02 -18.89
N HIS A 525 -21.31 81.88 -17.61
CA HIS A 525 -21.35 83.03 -16.70
C HIS A 525 -19.99 83.69 -16.54
N LEU A 526 -18.89 82.92 -16.52
CA LEU A 526 -17.54 83.46 -16.47
C LEU A 526 -17.21 84.26 -17.74
N SER A 527 -17.56 83.73 -18.91
CA SER A 527 -17.42 84.41 -20.20
C SER A 527 -18.26 85.71 -20.26
N ASP A 528 -19.51 85.68 -19.80
CA ASP A 528 -20.37 86.86 -19.74
C ASP A 528 -19.82 87.90 -18.76
N PHE A 529 -19.30 87.47 -17.61
CA PHE A 529 -18.64 88.34 -16.64
C PHE A 529 -17.36 88.95 -17.20
N GLU A 530 -16.55 88.18 -17.93
CA GLU A 530 -15.36 88.69 -18.64
C GLU A 530 -15.73 89.70 -19.74
N GLN A 531 -16.82 89.47 -20.48
CA GLN A 531 -17.34 90.43 -21.45
C GLN A 531 -17.85 91.71 -20.76
N GLN A 532 -18.54 91.57 -19.64
CA GLN A 532 -18.99 92.72 -18.83
C GLN A 532 -17.80 93.53 -18.30
N LEU A 533 -16.75 92.88 -17.80
CA LEU A 533 -15.50 93.52 -17.38
C LEU A 533 -14.80 94.26 -18.54
N LYS A 534 -14.81 93.70 -19.76
CA LYS A 534 -14.27 94.38 -20.96
C LYS A 534 -15.13 95.56 -21.42
N SER A 535 -16.41 95.58 -21.09
CA SER A 535 -17.33 96.70 -21.34
C SER A 535 -17.36 97.74 -20.21
N PHE A 536 -16.70 97.45 -19.08
CA PHE A 536 -16.62 98.35 -17.93
C PHE A 536 -15.48 99.36 -18.16
N ASP A 537 -15.88 100.49 -18.75
CA ASP A 537 -15.01 101.63 -19.05
C ASP A 537 -14.34 102.18 -17.78
N ALA A 538 -13.07 102.58 -17.90
CA ALA A 538 -12.13 102.90 -16.83
C ALA A 538 -12.41 104.22 -16.07
N GLY A 539 -13.68 104.64 -15.99
CA GLY A 539 -14.11 105.97 -15.56
C GLY A 539 -14.86 106.07 -14.22
N MET A 540 -15.02 105.00 -13.45
CA MET A 540 -15.73 105.03 -12.15
C MET A 540 -14.97 104.33 -11.03
N LEU A 541 -13.77 104.83 -10.72
CA LEU A 541 -12.95 104.42 -9.58
C LEU A 541 -12.85 105.49 -8.47
N GLU A 542 -13.79 106.44 -8.42
CA GLU A 542 -13.97 107.37 -7.30
C GLU A 542 -15.34 107.13 -6.63
N GLY A 543 -15.32 106.60 -5.41
CA GLY A 543 -16.52 106.46 -4.56
C GLY A 543 -16.89 105.04 -4.12
N LEU A 544 -16.10 104.02 -4.47
CA LEU A 544 -16.38 102.62 -4.12
C LEU A 544 -16.13 102.31 -2.62
N ASP A 545 -15.11 102.92 -2.01
CA ASP A 545 -14.74 102.65 -0.61
C ASP A 545 -15.82 103.08 0.40
N GLN A 546 -16.57 104.14 0.09
CA GLN A 546 -17.60 104.67 0.98
C GLN A 546 -18.90 103.84 0.90
N ARG A 547 -19.16 103.18 -0.23
CA ARG A 547 -20.32 102.30 -0.44
C ARG A 547 -20.09 100.86 0.04
N ILE A 548 -18.83 100.41 0.09
CA ILE A 548 -18.46 99.09 0.64
C ILE A 548 -18.58 99.09 2.17
N SER A 549 -18.25 100.19 2.85
CA SER A 549 -18.35 100.27 4.31
C SER A 549 -19.80 100.30 4.82
N GLU A 550 -20.74 100.93 4.10
CA GLU A 550 -22.16 101.01 4.53
C GLU A 550 -22.99 99.77 4.14
N ALA A 551 -22.52 98.97 3.18
CA ALA A 551 -23.18 97.73 2.76
C ALA A 551 -22.76 96.50 3.58
N LEU A 552 -21.60 96.52 4.26
CA LEU A 552 -21.15 95.44 5.15
C LEU A 552 -21.79 95.49 6.55
N ASP A 553 -22.31 96.64 6.99
CA ASP A 553 -22.95 96.78 8.32
C ASP A 553 -24.45 96.40 8.35
N ASN A 554 -25.10 96.15 7.20
CA ASN A 554 -26.56 96.03 7.13
C ASN A 554 -27.14 94.72 6.57
N ALA A 555 -26.34 93.66 6.36
CA ALA A 555 -26.89 92.34 6.03
C ALA A 555 -26.02 91.20 6.57
N ASP A 556 -26.09 90.99 7.88
CA ASP A 556 -25.57 89.84 8.62
C ASP A 556 -26.31 88.53 8.27
N ILE A 557 -26.03 88.02 7.08
CA ILE A 557 -26.56 86.76 6.54
C ILE A 557 -25.64 85.58 6.90
N SER A 558 -24.36 85.84 7.17
CA SER A 558 -23.34 84.84 7.45
C SER A 558 -23.39 84.28 8.89
N GLN A 559 -23.87 85.02 9.90
CA GLN A 559 -24.10 84.41 11.24
C GLN A 559 -25.35 83.53 11.27
N LYS A 560 -26.46 83.96 10.65
CA LYS A 560 -27.72 83.18 10.64
C LYS A 560 -27.65 81.87 9.85
N ILE A 561 -26.81 81.79 8.81
CA ILE A 561 -26.58 80.54 8.07
C ILE A 561 -25.69 79.59 8.87
N ASN A 562 -24.62 80.11 9.50
CA ASN A 562 -23.70 79.28 10.29
C ASN A 562 -24.32 78.74 11.60
N GLU A 563 -25.26 79.46 12.23
CA GLU A 563 -26.03 78.94 13.37
C GLU A 563 -27.05 77.87 12.96
N ARG A 564 -27.68 78.02 11.79
CA ARG A 564 -28.65 77.04 11.27
C ARG A 564 -27.97 75.74 10.81
N VAL A 565 -26.78 75.84 10.24
CA VAL A 565 -25.94 74.68 9.86
C VAL A 565 -25.40 73.95 11.10
N ARG A 566 -25.00 74.66 12.17
CA ARG A 566 -24.59 74.00 13.43
C ARG A 566 -25.74 73.30 14.15
N ASN A 567 -26.94 73.89 14.19
CA ASN A 567 -28.08 73.29 14.88
C ASN A 567 -28.60 72.02 14.18
N ILE A 568 -28.51 71.94 12.85
CA ILE A 568 -28.88 70.73 12.08
C ILE A 568 -27.90 69.57 12.33
N ILE A 569 -26.60 69.86 12.51
CA ILE A 569 -25.57 68.86 12.79
C ILE A 569 -25.69 68.32 14.24
N SER A 570 -26.14 69.15 15.18
CA SER A 570 -26.40 68.76 16.57
C SER A 570 -27.63 67.86 16.72
N ASP A 571 -28.74 68.16 16.02
CA ASP A 571 -29.99 67.39 16.14
C ASP A 571 -29.97 66.03 15.42
N ALA A 572 -28.97 65.77 14.55
CA ALA A 572 -28.83 64.51 13.82
C ALA A 572 -27.99 63.43 14.55
N GLY A 573 -27.43 63.72 15.73
CA GLY A 573 -26.85 62.69 16.61
C GLY A 573 -25.51 62.05 16.18
N PHE A 574 -24.71 62.69 15.32
CA PHE A 574 -23.45 62.12 14.81
C PHE A 574 -22.15 62.68 15.44
N GLY A 575 -22.21 63.50 16.50
CA GLY A 575 -21.03 64.18 17.04
C GLY A 575 -20.03 63.31 17.82
N ASN A 576 -20.48 62.24 18.47
CA ASN A 576 -19.63 61.45 19.38
C ASN A 576 -19.37 60.00 18.92
N ALA A 577 -19.97 59.55 17.80
CA ALA A 577 -19.86 58.15 17.39
C ALA A 577 -18.49 57.80 16.78
N LEU A 578 -17.74 58.75 16.23
CA LEU A 578 -16.44 58.47 15.62
C LEU A 578 -15.31 58.39 16.66
N GLN A 579 -15.31 59.29 17.65
CA GLN A 579 -14.31 59.31 18.73
C GLN A 579 -14.47 58.11 19.68
N ASP A 580 -15.71 57.71 20.02
CA ASP A 580 -15.99 56.53 20.86
C ASP A 580 -15.61 55.20 20.19
N ILE A 581 -15.60 55.14 18.85
CA ILE A 581 -15.18 53.96 18.09
C ILE A 581 -13.65 53.89 18.03
N GLU A 582 -12.97 55.02 17.87
CA GLU A 582 -11.49 55.12 17.88
C GLU A 582 -10.93 54.74 19.27
N ASP A 583 -11.50 55.27 20.34
CA ASP A 583 -11.05 55.01 21.72
C ASP A 583 -11.32 53.54 22.14
N LYS A 584 -12.45 52.93 21.71
CA LYS A 584 -12.73 51.50 21.96
C LYS A 584 -11.86 50.55 21.14
N LEU A 585 -11.48 50.93 19.92
CA LEU A 585 -10.59 50.15 19.08
C LEU A 585 -9.18 50.11 19.70
N GLU A 586 -8.72 51.24 20.25
CA GLU A 586 -7.41 51.36 20.89
C GLU A 586 -7.34 50.61 22.22
N GLN A 587 -8.39 50.69 23.06
CA GLN A 587 -8.49 49.94 24.33
C GLN A 587 -8.57 48.42 24.13
N THR A 588 -9.28 47.96 23.09
CA THR A 588 -9.43 46.52 22.78
C THR A 588 -8.14 45.92 22.20
N SER A 589 -7.38 46.70 21.41
CA SER A 589 -6.10 46.25 20.85
C SER A 589 -4.99 46.10 21.91
N GLN A 590 -4.95 47.00 22.92
CA GLN A 590 -3.95 46.91 23.98
C GLN A 590 -4.25 45.78 24.98
N THR A 591 -5.52 45.52 25.28
CA THR A 591 -5.93 44.40 26.16
C THR A 591 -5.68 43.02 25.51
N ALA A 592 -5.83 42.91 24.18
CA ALA A 592 -5.50 41.70 23.43
C ALA A 592 -3.98 41.45 23.32
N ARG A 593 -3.15 42.51 23.23
CA ARG A 593 -1.68 42.40 23.19
C ARG A 593 -1.09 41.92 24.52
N VAL A 594 -1.59 42.41 25.64
CA VAL A 594 -1.05 42.07 26.97
C VAL A 594 -1.44 40.66 27.42
N ASN A 595 -2.60 40.14 27.01
CA ASN A 595 -3.01 38.76 27.32
C ASN A 595 -2.31 37.70 26.46
N ALA A 596 -1.78 38.07 25.29
CA ALA A 596 -1.02 37.15 24.42
C ALA A 596 0.48 37.06 24.79
N GLU A 597 1.03 38.02 25.54
CA GLU A 597 2.45 38.05 25.93
C GLU A 597 2.76 37.45 27.32
N ILE A 598 1.76 37.06 28.13
CA ILE A 598 1.97 36.68 29.55
C ILE A 598 1.73 35.19 29.89
N ILE A 599 1.31 34.33 28.97
CA ILE A 599 1.23 32.87 29.24
C ILE A 599 2.35 32.12 28.51
N GLY A 600 3.58 32.47 28.86
CA GLY A 600 4.77 31.65 28.68
C GLY A 600 5.12 31.00 30.01
N GLY A 601 4.73 29.74 30.20
CA GLY A 601 4.78 29.09 31.51
C GLY A 601 5.22 27.64 31.51
N ASP A 602 6.02 27.18 30.54
CA ASP A 602 6.70 25.87 30.57
C ASP A 602 7.54 25.59 29.31
N GLY A 603 8.78 26.09 29.32
CA GLY A 603 10.03 25.47 28.80
C GLY A 603 10.03 24.47 27.63
N LYS A 604 9.10 24.52 26.67
CA LYS A 604 9.14 23.72 25.44
C LYS A 604 9.22 24.62 24.21
N THR A 605 10.24 24.41 23.39
CA THR A 605 10.41 25.01 22.07
C THR A 605 9.15 24.75 21.23
N ARG A 606 8.40 25.81 20.90
CA ARG A 606 7.25 25.74 19.99
C ARG A 606 7.58 26.48 18.70
N TYR A 607 7.64 25.75 17.59
CA TYR A 607 7.50 26.29 16.25
C TYR A 607 6.04 26.69 16.07
N ASN A 608 5.69 27.98 16.21
CA ASN A 608 4.39 28.50 15.75
C ASN A 608 4.36 30.04 15.79
N LYS A 609 5.15 30.68 14.93
CA LYS A 609 4.68 31.93 14.33
C LYS A 609 4.27 31.57 12.91
N ASN A 610 2.96 31.48 12.68
CA ASN A 610 2.44 31.33 11.33
C ASN A 610 2.72 32.65 10.59
N ARG A 611 3.81 32.67 9.82
CA ARG A 611 4.30 33.88 9.12
C ARG A 611 3.75 34.01 7.71
N THR A 612 2.90 33.08 7.28
CA THR A 612 2.29 33.08 5.95
C THR A 612 1.03 33.97 5.97
N ASP A 613 0.83 34.73 4.90
CA ASP A 613 -0.44 35.42 4.64
C ASP A 613 -1.50 34.50 4.00
N THR A 614 -1.03 33.38 3.41
CA THR A 614 -1.84 32.39 2.71
C THR A 614 -1.99 31.16 3.59
N THR A 615 -3.22 30.86 4.01
CA THR A 615 -3.54 29.68 4.82
C THR A 615 -3.97 28.48 3.98
N ASN A 616 -4.46 28.70 2.76
CA ASN A 616 -4.83 27.67 1.79
C ASN A 616 -4.33 28.08 0.40
N ALA A 617 -3.71 27.16 -0.33
CA ALA A 617 -3.26 27.38 -1.71
C ALA A 617 -3.43 26.12 -2.55
N THR A 618 -3.83 26.27 -3.81
CA THR A 618 -3.96 25.17 -4.76
C THR A 618 -2.80 25.21 -5.74
N ILE A 619 -2.00 24.15 -5.77
CA ILE A 619 -0.99 23.98 -6.81
C ILE A 619 -1.71 23.68 -8.12
N GLN A 620 -1.71 24.64 -9.04
CA GLN A 620 -2.22 24.43 -10.39
C GLN A 620 -1.22 23.54 -11.14
N LEU A 621 -1.71 22.54 -11.86
CA LEU A 621 -0.89 21.55 -12.59
C LEU A 621 0.05 22.26 -13.59
N GLU A 622 -0.40 23.39 -14.12
CA GLU A 622 0.26 24.18 -15.14
C GLU A 622 1.41 25.04 -14.57
N THR A 623 1.33 25.45 -13.29
CA THR A 623 2.35 26.29 -12.65
C THR A 623 3.33 25.48 -11.80
N GLY A 624 2.87 24.41 -11.13
CA GLY A 624 3.72 23.51 -10.34
C GLY A 624 4.28 24.09 -9.04
N TYR A 625 3.90 25.32 -8.70
CA TYR A 625 4.25 25.97 -7.44
C TYR A 625 3.12 26.90 -6.95
N VAL A 626 3.20 27.27 -5.68
CA VAL A 626 2.39 28.33 -5.05
C VAL A 626 3.34 29.39 -4.50
N GLU A 627 3.00 30.65 -4.67
CA GLU A 627 3.72 31.76 -4.04
C GLU A 627 3.16 31.98 -2.64
N ILE A 628 4.05 32.13 -1.67
CA ILE A 628 3.68 32.34 -0.26
C ILE A 628 4.25 33.69 0.17
N GLY A 629 3.38 34.58 0.63
CA GLY A 629 3.77 35.89 1.16
C GLY A 629 4.01 35.84 2.66
N SER A 630 4.79 36.81 3.17
CA SER A 630 4.97 36.97 4.62
C SER A 630 3.98 38.00 5.18
N ASN A 631 3.32 37.65 6.28
CA ASN A 631 2.37 38.54 6.98
C ASN A 631 3.05 39.52 7.97
N GLY A 632 4.36 39.46 8.14
CA GLY A 632 5.11 40.30 9.09
C GLY A 632 5.58 41.62 8.48
N PRO A 633 5.56 42.75 9.22
CA PRO A 633 6.02 44.06 8.73
C PRO A 633 7.51 44.08 8.35
N ASP A 634 8.30 43.15 8.89
CA ASP A 634 9.74 42.99 8.61
C ASP A 634 10.03 42.00 7.45
N GLY A 635 8.98 41.46 6.81
CA GLY A 635 9.10 40.44 5.76
C GLY A 635 9.62 39.07 6.25
N TRP A 636 10.15 38.27 5.31
CA TRP A 636 10.78 36.99 5.63
C TRP A 636 12.12 37.22 6.36
N PRO A 637 12.43 36.43 7.41
CA PRO A 637 13.66 36.63 8.17
C PRO A 637 14.90 36.36 7.32
N THR A 638 15.79 37.34 7.25
CA THR A 638 17.08 37.23 6.58
C THR A 638 18.24 37.14 7.57
N ASP A 639 19.37 36.60 7.13
CA ASP A 639 20.64 36.65 7.83
C ASP A 639 21.28 38.03 7.74
N GLU A 640 22.45 38.18 8.37
CA GLU A 640 23.20 39.45 8.40
C GLU A 640 23.69 39.90 7.01
N SER A 641 23.66 38.99 6.02
CA SER A 641 24.00 39.27 4.62
C SER A 641 22.79 39.61 3.75
N GLY A 642 21.58 39.60 4.34
CA GLY A 642 20.33 39.86 3.63
C GLY A 642 19.77 38.65 2.88
N GLN A 643 20.32 37.45 3.07
CA GLN A 643 19.77 36.22 2.49
C GLN A 643 18.73 35.60 3.40
N LEU A 644 17.70 34.97 2.83
CA LEU A 644 16.63 34.31 3.58
C LEU A 644 17.25 33.25 4.51
N LYS A 645 16.91 33.29 5.80
CA LYS A 645 17.29 32.21 6.72
C LYS A 645 16.60 30.92 6.32
N GLU A 646 17.19 29.79 6.67
CA GLU A 646 16.55 28.50 6.51
C GLU A 646 15.24 28.47 7.30
N LEU A 647 14.14 28.17 6.60
CA LEU A 647 12.79 28.12 7.16
C LEU A 647 12.19 26.75 6.93
N THR A 648 11.60 26.20 7.98
CA THR A 648 10.74 25.01 7.87
C THR A 648 9.30 25.47 7.75
N ILE A 649 8.67 25.16 6.61
CA ILE A 649 7.24 25.39 6.38
C ILE A 649 6.53 24.04 6.55
N SER A 650 5.63 23.97 7.53
CA SER A 650 4.73 22.83 7.71
C SER A 650 3.42 23.13 6.98
N PHE A 651 2.99 22.22 6.11
CA PHE A 651 1.70 22.32 5.43
C PHE A 651 0.99 20.97 5.45
N GLU A 652 -0.33 21.02 5.34
CA GLU A 652 -1.19 19.87 5.06
C GLU A 652 -1.68 20.03 3.62
N ALA A 653 -1.63 18.96 2.84
CA ALA A 653 -2.04 18.96 1.45
C ALA A 653 -3.11 17.90 1.22
N GLU A 654 -4.18 18.29 0.55
CA GLU A 654 -5.23 17.39 0.07
C GLU A 654 -5.11 17.27 -1.44
N CYS A 655 -4.86 16.05 -1.93
CA CYS A 655 -4.84 15.77 -3.36
C CYS A 655 -6.28 15.61 -3.86
N ILE A 656 -6.78 16.59 -4.59
CA ILE A 656 -8.09 16.49 -5.25
C ILE A 656 -7.89 15.81 -6.60
N PRO A 657 -8.40 14.59 -6.82
CA PRO A 657 -8.26 13.90 -8.11
C PRO A 657 -8.96 14.72 -9.20
N ARG A 658 -8.25 15.09 -10.28
CA ARG A 658 -8.92 15.64 -11.47
C ARG A 658 -9.84 14.54 -12.03
N GLY A 659 -11.11 14.87 -12.25
CA GLY A 659 -12.11 13.95 -12.76
C GLY A 659 -11.63 13.25 -14.05
N SER A 660 -11.93 11.96 -14.15
CA SER A 660 -11.70 11.17 -15.36
C SER A 660 -13.02 10.63 -15.86
N SER A 661 -13.10 10.40 -17.17
CA SER A 661 -14.27 9.83 -17.82
C SER A 661 -13.86 8.74 -18.81
N THR A 662 -14.69 7.72 -18.90
CA THR A 662 -14.53 6.64 -19.87
C THR A 662 -15.00 7.09 -21.24
N VAL A 663 -14.16 6.90 -22.25
CA VAL A 663 -14.49 7.20 -23.65
C VAL A 663 -14.57 5.89 -24.43
N THR A 664 -15.77 5.54 -24.87
CA THR A 664 -15.96 4.38 -25.75
C THR A 664 -15.84 4.82 -27.19
N VAL A 665 -14.96 4.21 -27.98
CA VAL A 665 -14.85 4.52 -29.41
C VAL A 665 -15.54 3.42 -30.20
N ARG A 666 -16.52 3.84 -31.01
CA ARG A 666 -17.28 2.97 -31.91
C ARG A 666 -16.90 3.28 -33.34
N LEU A 667 -16.52 2.27 -34.10
CA LEU A 667 -16.26 2.42 -35.53
C LEU A 667 -17.54 2.08 -36.29
N SER A 668 -17.99 2.96 -37.17
CA SER A 668 -19.12 2.65 -38.06
C SER A 668 -18.74 1.65 -39.15
N THR A 669 -17.44 1.60 -39.49
CA THR A 669 -16.84 0.69 -40.46
C THR A 669 -16.48 -0.65 -39.80
N PRO A 670 -16.80 -1.80 -40.43
CA PRO A 670 -16.39 -3.12 -39.93
C PRO A 670 -14.87 -3.21 -39.75
N LEU A 671 -14.44 -3.80 -38.64
CA LEU A 671 -13.03 -4.11 -38.39
C LEU A 671 -12.78 -5.58 -38.76
N TRP A 672 -12.15 -5.80 -39.91
CA TRP A 672 -11.63 -7.12 -40.28
C TRP A 672 -10.27 -7.41 -39.61
N TYR A 673 -9.53 -6.34 -39.27
CA TYR A 673 -8.25 -6.39 -38.55
C TYR A 673 -8.19 -5.25 -37.54
N GLY A 674 -7.29 -5.35 -36.56
CA GLY A 674 -7.23 -4.36 -35.50
C GLY A 674 -6.89 -2.95 -36.00
N ALA A 675 -7.49 -1.94 -35.38
CA ALA A 675 -7.17 -0.52 -35.60
C ALA A 675 -6.42 0.05 -34.39
N ALA A 676 -5.44 0.90 -34.63
CA ALA A 676 -4.83 1.71 -33.59
C ALA A 676 -5.75 2.88 -33.29
N ILE A 677 -6.15 3.03 -32.04
CA ILE A 677 -6.88 4.19 -31.54
C ILE A 677 -5.95 4.96 -30.61
N GLU A 678 -5.82 6.26 -30.84
CA GLU A 678 -4.94 7.15 -30.11
C GLU A 678 -5.72 8.40 -29.69
N MET A 679 -5.71 8.74 -28.42
CA MET A 679 -6.27 9.96 -27.86
C MET A 679 -5.12 10.85 -27.38
N ARG A 680 -4.88 11.94 -28.10
CA ARG A 680 -3.85 12.93 -27.78
C ARG A 680 -4.48 14.12 -27.05
N PRO A 681 -4.16 14.37 -25.77
CA PRO A 681 -4.66 15.55 -25.08
C PRO A 681 -4.03 16.83 -25.65
N ASP A 682 -4.75 17.95 -25.57
CA ASP A 682 -4.18 19.28 -25.83
C ASP A 682 -3.24 19.73 -24.72
N SER A 683 -3.51 19.24 -23.50
CA SER A 683 -2.67 19.51 -22.34
C SER A 683 -1.41 18.64 -22.40
N GLN A 684 -0.25 19.28 -22.43
CA GLN A 684 1.06 18.61 -22.32
C GLN A 684 1.26 17.83 -21.01
N TYR A 685 0.43 18.10 -19.99
CA TYR A 685 0.50 17.46 -18.68
C TYR A 685 -0.35 16.17 -18.61
N TYR A 686 -1.21 15.93 -19.59
CA TYR A 686 -2.01 14.72 -19.64
C TYR A 686 -1.29 13.67 -20.50
N PRO A 687 -1.22 12.40 -20.07
CA PRO A 687 -0.64 11.36 -20.87
C PRO A 687 -1.50 11.10 -22.10
N GLN A 688 -0.85 10.78 -23.21
CA GLN A 688 -1.51 10.21 -24.38
C GLN A 688 -2.05 8.83 -24.04
N ALA A 689 -3.24 8.49 -24.55
CA ALA A 689 -3.83 7.16 -24.39
C ALA A 689 -3.94 6.45 -25.75
N ASP A 690 -3.36 5.27 -25.88
CA ASP A 690 -3.45 4.45 -27.08
C ASP A 690 -3.97 3.04 -26.80
N LYS A 691 -4.69 2.45 -27.75
CA LYS A 691 -5.24 1.10 -27.66
C LYS A 691 -5.45 0.48 -29.03
N LYS A 692 -5.16 -0.83 -29.15
CA LYS A 692 -5.54 -1.60 -30.34
C LYS A 692 -6.99 -2.08 -30.21
N ALA A 693 -7.85 -1.60 -31.10
CA ALA A 693 -9.22 -2.06 -31.24
C ALA A 693 -9.27 -3.36 -32.05
N THR A 694 -9.86 -4.41 -31.51
CA THR A 694 -10.08 -5.69 -32.21
C THR A 694 -11.55 -5.95 -32.54
N ALA A 695 -12.44 -5.05 -32.12
CA ALA A 695 -13.88 -5.13 -32.33
C ALA A 695 -14.46 -3.74 -32.67
N GLN A 696 -15.60 -3.75 -33.37
CA GLN A 696 -16.29 -2.56 -33.88
C GLN A 696 -16.65 -1.53 -32.79
N ALA A 697 -16.80 -1.98 -31.55
CA ALA A 697 -16.79 -1.12 -30.37
C ALA A 697 -15.59 -1.51 -29.50
N THR A 698 -14.74 -0.53 -29.18
CA THR A 698 -13.62 -0.71 -28.26
C THR A 698 -13.74 0.34 -27.17
N GLU A 699 -13.86 -0.12 -25.92
CA GLU A 699 -13.78 0.77 -24.76
C GLU A 699 -12.34 1.27 -24.63
N LEU A 700 -12.11 2.58 -24.76
CA LEU A 700 -10.86 3.17 -24.29
C LEU A 700 -10.99 3.44 -22.79
N PHE A 701 -9.90 3.18 -22.10
CA PHE A 701 -9.80 3.37 -20.66
C PHE A 701 -10.06 4.84 -20.27
N ALA A 702 -10.35 5.06 -18.99
CA ALA A 702 -10.63 6.39 -18.44
C ALA A 702 -9.50 7.38 -18.76
N VAL A 703 -9.85 8.51 -19.37
CA VAL A 703 -8.93 9.64 -19.63
C VAL A 703 -9.35 10.84 -18.77
N TYR A 704 -8.41 11.72 -18.44
CA TYR A 704 -8.74 12.93 -17.67
C TYR A 704 -9.73 13.82 -18.42
N ASN A 705 -10.62 14.49 -17.70
CA ASN A 705 -11.53 15.44 -18.32
C ASN A 705 -10.72 16.58 -18.98
N GLY A 706 -10.96 16.83 -20.27
CA GLY A 706 -10.16 17.73 -21.09
C GLY A 706 -10.47 17.66 -22.59
N GLN A 707 -9.68 18.38 -23.37
CA GLN A 707 -9.75 18.39 -24.83
C GLN A 707 -8.75 17.39 -25.42
N TYR A 708 -9.22 16.55 -26.35
CA TYR A 708 -8.41 15.54 -27.01
C TYR A 708 -8.60 15.57 -28.53
N THR A 709 -7.56 15.13 -29.23
CA THR A 709 -7.61 14.72 -30.63
C THR A 709 -7.59 13.20 -30.66
N LEU A 710 -8.71 12.60 -31.04
CA LEU A 710 -8.86 11.16 -31.27
C LEU A 710 -8.43 10.84 -32.70
N ALA A 711 -7.45 9.95 -32.87
CA ALA A 711 -7.01 9.41 -34.15
C ALA A 711 -7.29 7.91 -34.21
N VAL A 712 -7.82 7.45 -35.33
CA VAL A 712 -8.04 6.03 -35.61
C VAL A 712 -7.31 5.68 -36.90
N ASP A 713 -6.39 4.74 -36.83
CA ASP A 713 -5.55 4.32 -37.95
C ASP A 713 -5.54 2.80 -38.14
N SER A 714 -5.42 2.37 -39.39
CA SER A 714 -5.31 0.96 -39.75
C SER A 714 -4.73 0.83 -41.16
N PRO A 715 -3.95 -0.22 -41.45
CA PRO A 715 -3.49 -0.52 -42.81
C PRO A 715 -4.61 -0.61 -43.86
N TRP A 716 -5.86 -0.86 -43.42
CA TRP A 716 -7.06 -0.97 -44.24
C TRP A 716 -7.76 0.36 -44.52
N PHE A 717 -7.41 1.43 -43.79
CA PHE A 717 -8.01 2.74 -43.97
C PHE A 717 -7.23 3.56 -44.99
N THR A 718 -7.95 4.39 -45.75
CA THR A 718 -7.35 5.25 -46.79
C THR A 718 -6.36 6.24 -46.17
N GLU A 719 -6.72 6.76 -44.99
CA GLU A 719 -5.93 7.68 -44.18
C GLU A 719 -6.35 7.57 -42.71
N SER A 720 -5.50 8.05 -41.80
CA SER A 720 -5.85 8.16 -40.38
C SER A 720 -7.01 9.13 -40.21
N THR A 721 -8.08 8.67 -39.54
CA THR A 721 -9.25 9.50 -39.27
C THR A 721 -9.09 10.20 -37.93
N THR A 722 -9.06 11.54 -37.94
CA THR A 722 -8.92 12.34 -36.73
C THR A 722 -10.21 13.10 -36.38
N GLN A 723 -10.57 13.15 -35.10
CA GLN A 723 -11.73 13.87 -34.59
C GLN A 723 -11.41 14.57 -33.26
N ARG A 724 -11.92 15.79 -33.09
CA ARG A 724 -11.85 16.53 -31.83
C ARG A 724 -12.88 16.01 -30.83
N VAL A 725 -12.45 15.75 -29.60
CA VAL A 725 -13.29 15.18 -28.54
C VAL A 725 -13.09 15.97 -27.24
N THR A 726 -14.16 16.61 -26.77
CA THR A 726 -14.24 17.13 -25.40
C THR A 726 -14.65 15.97 -24.48
N VAL A 727 -13.87 15.71 -23.44
CA VAL A 727 -14.15 14.70 -22.42
C VAL A 727 -14.49 15.41 -21.11
N ASP A 728 -15.76 15.37 -20.72
CA ASP A 728 -16.30 15.99 -19.49
C ASP A 728 -17.19 15.01 -18.70
N SER A 729 -17.50 13.87 -19.31
CA SER A 729 -18.41 12.82 -18.85
C SER A 729 -18.17 11.57 -19.67
N ASN A 730 -18.62 10.42 -19.17
CA ASN A 730 -18.57 9.16 -19.90
C ASN A 730 -19.33 9.30 -21.22
N LYS A 731 -18.67 9.00 -22.34
CA LYS A 731 -19.30 9.16 -23.66
C LYS A 731 -18.82 8.15 -24.69
N THR A 732 -19.68 7.91 -25.66
CA THR A 732 -19.35 7.11 -26.84
C THR A 732 -19.11 8.03 -28.03
N VAL A 733 -17.94 7.92 -28.65
CA VAL A 733 -17.58 8.66 -29.87
C VAL A 733 -17.64 7.69 -31.03
N THR A 734 -18.45 8.01 -32.04
CA THR A 734 -18.53 7.21 -33.27
C THR A 734 -17.61 7.81 -34.33
N VAL A 735 -16.62 7.03 -34.77
CA VAL A 735 -15.68 7.39 -35.83
C VAL A 735 -16.04 6.60 -37.09
N SER A 736 -15.93 7.23 -38.26
CA SER A 736 -16.27 6.61 -39.55
C SER A 736 -15.07 6.58 -40.50
N PRO A 737 -14.11 5.66 -40.31
CA PRO A 737 -12.95 5.55 -41.19
C PRO A 737 -13.33 5.04 -42.59
N ARG A 738 -12.66 5.55 -43.62
CA ARG A 738 -12.88 5.10 -45.01
C ARG A 738 -11.92 3.97 -45.37
N LEU A 739 -12.44 2.84 -45.84
CA LEU A 739 -11.64 1.72 -46.33
C LEU A 739 -10.91 2.08 -47.62
N LYS A 740 -9.71 1.52 -47.81
CA LYS A 740 -9.02 1.54 -49.09
C LYS A 740 -9.86 0.80 -50.14
N THR A 741 -9.80 1.26 -51.38
CA THR A 741 -10.42 0.57 -52.52
C THR A 741 -9.61 -0.63 -53.01
N ILE A 742 -8.32 -0.70 -52.64
CA ILE A 742 -7.38 -1.77 -53.02
C ILE A 742 -6.55 -2.14 -51.78
N ALA A 743 -6.47 -3.43 -51.45
CA ALA A 743 -5.62 -3.93 -50.36
C ALA A 743 -4.18 -4.14 -50.87
N ASP A 744 -3.19 -3.72 -50.07
CA ASP A 744 -1.77 -3.86 -50.41
C ASP A 744 -1.22 -5.19 -49.88
N GLY A 745 -0.57 -5.98 -50.73
CA GLY A 745 -0.13 -7.35 -50.44
C GLY A 745 1.12 -7.47 -49.57
N ASN A 746 1.68 -6.35 -49.10
CA ASN A 746 2.90 -6.30 -48.28
C ASN A 746 2.67 -6.40 -46.77
N LEU A 747 1.48 -6.81 -46.32
CA LEU A 747 1.21 -7.03 -44.90
C LEU A 747 1.66 -8.45 -44.51
N GLU A 748 2.37 -8.58 -43.38
CA GLU A 748 2.91 -9.86 -42.82
C GLU A 748 1.82 -10.89 -42.41
N ALA A 749 0.63 -10.85 -43.00
CA ALA A 749 -0.54 -11.62 -42.57
C ALA A 749 -1.07 -12.54 -43.68
N GLU A 750 -1.33 -13.80 -43.31
CA GLU A 750 -2.05 -14.78 -44.14
C GLU A 750 -3.55 -14.49 -44.16
N PHE A 751 -4.17 -14.53 -45.34
CA PHE A 751 -5.61 -14.37 -45.54
C PHE A 751 -6.28 -15.73 -45.67
N TYR A 752 -7.29 -16.00 -44.84
CA TYR A 752 -8.16 -17.16 -44.98
C TYR A 752 -9.54 -16.67 -45.38
N GLY A 753 -9.91 -16.89 -46.64
CA GLY A 753 -11.22 -16.55 -47.19
C GLY A 753 -11.98 -17.79 -47.64
N GLU A 754 -13.30 -17.71 -47.64
CA GLU A 754 -14.16 -18.67 -48.31
C GLU A 754 -14.75 -18.04 -49.58
N TRP A 755 -14.98 -18.85 -50.60
CA TRP A 755 -15.53 -18.37 -51.85
C TRP A 755 -17.01 -18.00 -51.68
N SER A 756 -17.41 -16.81 -52.14
CA SER A 756 -18.78 -16.31 -52.08
C SER A 756 -19.17 -15.67 -53.41
N GLU A 757 -20.41 -15.91 -53.87
CA GLU A 757 -20.98 -15.24 -55.05
C GLU A 757 -21.28 -13.74 -54.81
N ASN A 758 -21.33 -13.31 -53.54
CA ASN A 758 -21.42 -11.91 -53.13
C ASN A 758 -20.23 -11.57 -52.22
N PRO A 759 -19.04 -11.34 -52.78
CA PRO A 759 -17.84 -11.12 -51.96
C PRO A 759 -17.88 -9.76 -51.26
N GLU A 760 -17.51 -9.73 -49.97
CA GLU A 760 -17.28 -8.47 -49.24
C GLU A 760 -16.00 -7.75 -49.72
N VAL A 761 -15.03 -8.52 -50.23
CA VAL A 761 -13.73 -8.04 -50.71
C VAL A 761 -13.37 -8.79 -52.00
N ILE A 762 -13.00 -8.05 -53.04
CA ILE A 762 -12.51 -8.62 -54.30
C ILE A 762 -10.99 -8.50 -54.31
N LEU A 763 -10.29 -9.63 -54.29
CA LEU A 763 -8.85 -9.69 -54.46
C LEU A 763 -8.55 -9.79 -55.96
N ASP A 764 -8.14 -8.69 -56.58
CA ASP A 764 -7.63 -8.70 -57.94
C ASP A 764 -6.16 -9.15 -57.89
N GLY A 765 -5.93 -10.42 -58.21
CA GLY A 765 -4.59 -10.99 -58.37
C GLY A 765 -3.94 -10.44 -59.62
N GLY A 766 -3.53 -9.17 -59.58
CA GLY A 766 -2.71 -8.54 -60.61
C GLY A 766 -1.41 -9.32 -60.82
N SER A 767 -1.05 -9.46 -62.10
CA SER A 767 0.10 -10.17 -62.69
C SER A 767 1.42 -10.08 -61.92
#